data_AF-A0A239CD34-F1
#
_entry.id   AF-A0A239CD34-F1
#
_cell.length_a   1.000
_cell.length_b   1.000
_cell.length_c   1.000
_cell.angle_alpha   90.00
_cell.angle_beta   90.00
_cell.angle_gamma   90.00
#
_symmetry.space_group_name_H-M   'P 1'
#
loop_
_entity.id
_entity.type
_entity.pdbx_description
1 polymer ?
#
loop_
_entity_poly.entity_id
_entity_poly.type
_entity_poly.pdbx_seq_one_letter_code
_entity_poly.pdbx_strand_id
1 'polypeptide(L)'
;MVMQAETPPSARPAWRRYLTILMTDLSGSTRLAARMEAEDFAALLGNLHDIYHRMIARHGGTIAQISGDGVLALFGYPKTLEDDGRRAVEAALDLHEAVRGLPLPTPLAGERLRLHSGIHSGLVLLHEGDAVRGRFELHGNATNIASRFCDIAEADEILASEAALGPERHFFATGERMDIRVRGKDRPIAAFRIEGRADIGTRFAALARRGLTPFTGRHGPLAELESALADAMAGQGRLVAIEAPPGVGKTRLADELLDRAAAQGCRVVRGDCQSYLGAEPLQPFLQMLRAIFAVDGSATNLRAADAVAALLSSLGIDLARHGRTLLHLLSLGRGATGGELIGDAATALRDLFDQLAARAPLVLFVDDWQWADIASRQVLDAVRGLQQRPILILLTTRDAADSDGDIRDSQILRLAPLSDAETAEAIDRLIPAIDPFVREKIGAYSGGNPLFIEELCHSAMVGEEEHRPHAGSAWLDILIEARFARLPDAQADLARIAAIIGTVVPIWLLERVTGHDGDHPLVRDLIEQDFILPGERDGTLRFKHGITRDVIYDSVGLRMRRTFHHRIAEALRQRGADSGEEEFYEAMAYHFREGGDAASAAHYAELSGDKAMAASALDRAQAQYRVALDALDQLDATDDRYQRWNGIARRLGLASVFDPSRDQFDIFQRALARAIAHGDGGAIAWAEYWLGYLNYGLGESAKAITHCERALAAARNAGDDRLTVQIRATLGQARAATCDYDTALPLLDDAIAVKRSHRSGGRPSVGTAYSLACRGFVLADRGQFGEAQTCYDEALAMVRGAQHEVEGSIYTQLSAVSLWQGRASDAARYAAEGERVAKHARSRYLYAMARALGAYARWRADGTEEALQAIVEATAWLETGERQQFISLNHGWLAEALVQRGRIAEARHHAARALLRARKGDRLGAAMACRAMASAAALGHGHKPAAHYLRMARRSAAARQAPHEIAAIERWTAEHAIAAAPSARPTATL
;
A
#
# COMPACT_ATOMS: atom_id res chain seq x y z
N MET A 1 -27.94 -19.89 59.86
CA MET A 1 -26.56 -20.16 59.41
C MET A 1 -26.61 -20.35 57.91
N VAL A 2 -26.43 -19.27 57.15
CA VAL A 2 -26.49 -19.29 55.68
C VAL A 2 -25.09 -18.93 55.20
N MET A 3 -24.45 -19.87 54.51
CA MET A 3 -23.12 -19.71 53.91
C MET A 3 -23.19 -18.62 52.84
N GLN A 4 -22.33 -17.61 53.00
CA GLN A 4 -22.03 -16.63 51.96
C GLN A 4 -21.31 -17.34 50.81
N ALA A 5 -21.86 -17.18 49.60
CA ALA A 5 -21.15 -17.49 48.37
C ALA A 5 -20.03 -16.47 48.19
N GLU A 6 -18.78 -16.94 48.15
CA GLU A 6 -17.62 -16.11 47.81
C GLU A 6 -17.77 -15.55 46.40
N THR A 7 -17.73 -14.23 46.31
CA THR A 7 -17.62 -13.48 45.06
C THR A 7 -16.33 -13.90 44.33
N PRO A 8 -16.34 -14.21 43.02
CA PRO A 8 -15.12 -14.52 42.30
C PRO A 8 -14.15 -13.32 42.36
N PRO A 9 -12.83 -13.56 42.47
CA PRO A 9 -11.86 -12.48 42.52
C PRO A 9 -11.99 -11.61 41.27
N SER A 10 -12.10 -10.29 41.46
CA SER A 10 -12.13 -9.30 40.39
C SER A 10 -10.99 -9.57 39.41
N ALA A 11 -11.31 -9.90 38.17
CA ALA A 11 -10.31 -10.11 37.12
C ALA A 11 -9.42 -8.86 37.02
N ARG A 12 -8.12 -9.03 37.26
CA ARG A 12 -7.14 -7.93 37.12
C ARG A 12 -7.24 -7.35 35.70
N PRO A 13 -7.10 -6.02 35.53
CA PRO A 13 -7.23 -5.39 34.24
C PRO A 13 -6.24 -5.97 33.23
N ALA A 14 -6.74 -6.32 32.05
CA ALA A 14 -5.95 -6.87 30.95
C ALA A 14 -5.65 -5.76 29.94
N TRP A 15 -4.39 -5.60 29.54
CA TRP A 15 -3.98 -4.56 28.60
C TRP A 15 -3.61 -5.16 27.26
N ARG A 16 -4.30 -4.74 26.19
CA ARG A 16 -3.91 -5.10 24.83
C ARG A 16 -2.89 -4.08 24.33
N ARG A 17 -1.70 -4.53 23.96
CA ARG A 17 -0.57 -3.69 23.53
C ARG A 17 0.22 -4.34 22.41
N TYR A 18 0.74 -3.56 21.48
CA TYR A 18 1.72 -4.03 20.52
C TYR A 18 3.10 -4.03 21.17
N LEU A 19 3.73 -5.20 21.28
CA LEU A 19 5.04 -5.37 21.90
C LEU A 19 5.97 -6.16 20.99
N THR A 20 7.27 -5.91 21.12
CA THR A 20 8.32 -6.78 20.58
C THR A 20 8.71 -7.80 21.65
N ILE A 21 8.64 -9.08 21.30
CA ILE A 21 8.92 -10.20 22.19
C ILE A 21 10.24 -10.84 21.75
N LEU A 22 11.18 -10.94 22.69
CA LEU A 22 12.41 -11.72 22.56
C LEU A 22 12.25 -12.99 23.40
N MET A 23 12.39 -14.14 22.77
CA MET A 23 12.54 -15.43 23.43
C MET A 23 13.95 -15.94 23.16
N THR A 24 14.64 -16.40 24.19
CA THR A 24 16.00 -16.93 24.09
C THR A 24 16.13 -18.16 24.98
N ASP A 25 16.83 -19.19 24.50
CA ASP A 25 17.07 -20.43 25.26
C ASP A 25 18.50 -20.99 25.02
N LEU A 26 19.02 -21.78 25.97
CA LEU A 26 20.37 -22.34 25.92
C LEU A 26 20.40 -23.58 25.03
N SER A 27 21.18 -23.52 23.94
CA SER A 27 21.24 -24.62 22.98
C SER A 27 21.87 -25.88 23.59
N GLY A 28 21.11 -26.97 23.59
CA GLY A 28 21.59 -28.27 24.08
C GLY A 28 21.69 -28.38 25.61
N SER A 29 20.97 -27.55 26.36
CA SER A 29 20.98 -27.53 27.82
C SER A 29 20.68 -28.86 28.49
N THR A 30 19.78 -29.68 27.95
CA THR A 30 19.49 -31.03 28.49
C THR A 30 20.72 -31.94 28.43
N ARG A 31 21.53 -31.83 27.37
CA ARG A 31 22.77 -32.59 27.22
C ARG A 31 23.85 -32.06 28.17
N LEU A 32 23.85 -30.75 28.40
CA LEU A 32 24.76 -30.09 29.34
C LEU A 32 24.46 -30.50 30.78
N ALA A 33 23.19 -30.44 31.19
CA ALA A 33 22.71 -30.87 32.49
C ALA A 33 23.02 -32.35 32.78
N ALA A 34 22.95 -33.22 31.77
CA ALA A 34 23.29 -34.64 31.93
C ALA A 34 24.80 -34.91 32.11
N ARG A 35 25.67 -33.92 31.84
CA ARG A 35 27.14 -34.02 31.90
C ARG A 35 27.73 -33.22 33.07
N MET A 36 26.91 -32.53 33.85
CA MET A 36 27.32 -31.67 34.97
C MET A 36 26.68 -32.15 36.27
N GLU A 37 27.36 -31.89 37.39
CA GLU A 37 26.73 -32.02 38.71
C GLU A 37 25.64 -30.95 38.86
N ALA A 38 24.61 -31.26 39.66
CA ALA A 38 23.43 -30.41 39.79
C ALA A 38 23.76 -29.01 40.33
N GLU A 39 24.71 -28.93 41.28
CA GLU A 39 25.19 -27.69 41.87
C GLU A 39 25.94 -26.82 40.85
N ASP A 40 26.78 -27.42 40.01
CA ASP A 40 27.52 -26.71 38.96
C ASP A 40 26.57 -26.21 37.87
N PHE A 41 25.56 -27.00 37.51
CA PHE A 41 24.53 -26.58 36.56
C PHE A 41 23.66 -25.45 37.13
N ALA A 42 23.29 -25.51 38.41
CA ALA A 42 22.56 -24.44 39.08
C ALA A 42 23.37 -23.14 39.14
N ALA A 43 24.68 -23.22 39.43
CA ALA A 43 25.58 -22.07 39.39
C ALA A 43 25.70 -21.48 37.98
N LEU A 44 25.74 -22.32 36.95
CA LEU A 44 25.74 -21.88 35.56
C LEU A 44 24.43 -21.13 35.21
N LEU A 45 23.27 -21.66 35.59
CA LEU A 45 21.98 -20.99 35.40
C LEU A 45 21.93 -19.65 36.13
N GLY A 46 22.48 -19.55 37.35
CA GLY A 46 22.59 -18.28 38.07
C GLY A 46 23.39 -17.23 37.29
N ASN A 47 24.57 -17.61 36.79
CA ASN A 47 25.40 -16.72 35.95
C ASN A 47 24.69 -16.32 34.65
N LEU A 48 23.92 -17.24 34.05
CA LEU A 48 23.13 -16.98 32.85
C LEU A 48 22.00 -15.97 33.13
N HIS A 49 21.28 -16.13 34.24
CA HIS A 49 20.21 -15.20 34.66
C HIS A 49 20.77 -13.79 34.93
N ASP A 50 21.96 -13.68 35.53
CA ASP A 50 22.64 -12.39 35.73
C ASP A 50 23.01 -11.70 34.41
N ILE A 51 23.33 -12.47 33.37
CA ILE A 51 23.54 -11.96 32.01
C ILE A 51 22.22 -11.47 31.43
N TYR A 52 21.13 -12.24 31.56
CA TYR A 52 19.78 -11.83 31.12
C TYR A 52 19.37 -10.51 31.75
N HIS A 53 19.47 -10.38 33.07
CA HIS A 53 19.10 -9.16 33.78
C HIS A 53 19.89 -7.95 33.30
N ARG A 54 21.21 -8.07 33.12
CA ARG A 54 22.07 -6.93 32.72
C ARG A 54 21.85 -6.53 31.26
N MET A 55 21.87 -7.48 30.33
CA MET A 55 21.82 -7.17 28.90
C MET A 55 20.43 -6.70 28.46
N ILE A 56 19.36 -7.36 28.92
CA ILE A 56 17.99 -6.98 28.56
C ILE A 56 17.67 -5.58 29.10
N ALA A 57 18.03 -5.30 30.36
CA ALA A 57 17.81 -3.99 30.96
C ALA A 57 18.66 -2.88 30.30
N ARG A 58 19.89 -3.17 29.87
CA ARG A 58 20.75 -2.23 29.14
C ARG A 58 20.10 -1.71 27.85
N HIS A 59 19.36 -2.58 27.16
CA HIS A 59 18.61 -2.24 25.96
C HIS A 59 17.17 -1.80 26.27
N GLY A 60 16.85 -1.51 27.54
CA GLY A 60 15.53 -1.06 28.01
C GLY A 60 14.40 -2.09 27.88
N GLY A 61 14.74 -3.36 27.72
CA GLY A 61 13.78 -4.45 27.76
C GLY A 61 13.36 -4.78 29.19
N THR A 62 12.16 -5.35 29.35
CA THR A 62 11.64 -5.85 30.61
C THR A 62 11.53 -7.36 30.57
N ILE A 63 12.16 -8.06 31.51
CA ILE A 63 12.00 -9.50 31.66
C ILE A 63 10.59 -9.80 32.17
N ALA A 64 9.83 -10.58 31.42
CA ALA A 64 8.51 -11.05 31.81
C ALA A 64 8.60 -12.38 32.57
N GLN A 65 9.43 -13.30 32.10
CA GLN A 65 9.59 -14.62 32.69
C GLN A 65 10.99 -15.19 32.42
N ILE A 66 11.53 -15.90 33.41
CA ILE A 66 12.70 -16.77 33.26
C ILE A 66 12.23 -18.20 33.60
N SER A 67 12.53 -19.16 32.73
CA SER A 67 12.08 -20.55 32.85
C SER A 67 13.25 -21.48 32.61
N GLY A 68 13.89 -21.94 33.70
CA GLY A 68 15.08 -22.78 33.60
C GLY A 68 16.24 -22.01 32.96
N ASP A 69 16.64 -22.43 31.77
CA ASP A 69 17.69 -21.85 30.94
C ASP A 69 17.17 -20.81 29.92
N GLY A 70 15.85 -20.66 29.77
CA GLY A 70 15.24 -19.72 28.85
C GLY A 70 14.76 -18.41 29.48
N VAL A 71 14.65 -17.36 28.66
CA VAL A 71 14.12 -16.04 29.05
C VAL A 71 13.13 -15.50 28.01
N LEU A 72 12.04 -14.93 28.52
CA LEU A 72 11.06 -14.13 27.76
C LEU A 72 11.18 -12.67 28.17
N ALA A 73 11.56 -11.83 27.22
CA ALA A 73 11.71 -10.39 27.40
C ALA A 73 10.74 -9.60 26.50
N LEU A 74 10.30 -8.45 27.01
CA LEU A 74 9.37 -7.52 26.38
C LEU A 74 10.07 -6.20 26.10
N PHE A 75 9.96 -5.72 24.87
CA PHE A 75 10.33 -4.36 24.47
C PHE A 75 9.05 -3.62 24.09
N GLY A 76 8.98 -2.35 24.49
CA GLY A 76 7.76 -1.52 24.41
C GLY A 76 6.89 -1.49 25.68
N TYR A 77 7.41 -1.96 26.82
CA TYR A 77 6.75 -1.87 28.12
C TYR A 77 7.65 -1.17 29.15
N PRO A 78 7.14 -0.19 29.93
CA PRO A 78 5.75 0.28 30.01
C PRO A 78 5.34 1.27 28.91
N LYS A 79 6.25 1.68 28.01
CA LYS A 79 5.97 2.58 26.89
C LYS A 79 6.51 1.98 25.58
N THR A 80 5.68 1.96 24.54
CA THR A 80 6.06 1.54 23.19
C THR A 80 6.91 2.62 22.51
N LEU A 81 7.96 2.20 21.81
CA LEU A 81 8.90 3.06 21.09
C LEU A 81 9.11 2.54 19.66
N GLU A 82 9.48 3.45 18.75
CA GLU A 82 9.66 3.16 17.32
C GLU A 82 10.78 2.12 17.05
N ASP A 83 11.76 2.01 17.97
CA ASP A 83 12.96 1.20 17.84
C ASP A 83 12.95 -0.10 18.68
N ASP A 84 11.80 -0.50 19.25
CA ASP A 84 11.70 -1.67 20.13
C ASP A 84 12.15 -2.98 19.44
N GLY A 85 11.87 -3.10 18.14
CA GLY A 85 12.33 -4.20 17.29
C GLY A 85 13.85 -4.30 17.23
N ARG A 86 14.51 -3.17 16.94
CA ARG A 86 15.96 -3.04 16.90
C ARG A 86 16.59 -3.35 18.25
N ARG A 87 16.05 -2.79 19.33
CA ARG A 87 16.54 -2.99 20.70
C ARG A 87 16.45 -4.45 21.15
N ALA A 88 15.41 -5.17 20.74
CA ALA A 88 15.29 -6.60 21.00
C ALA A 88 16.40 -7.41 20.30
N VAL A 89 16.73 -7.07 19.05
CA VAL A 89 17.81 -7.73 18.30
C VAL A 89 19.18 -7.40 18.86
N GLU A 90 19.43 -6.14 19.24
CA GLU A 90 20.67 -5.72 19.90
C GLU A 90 20.87 -6.44 21.23
N ALA A 91 19.80 -6.58 22.03
CA ALA A 91 19.84 -7.37 23.25
C ALA A 91 20.17 -8.84 22.97
N ALA A 92 19.56 -9.46 21.96
CA ALA A 92 19.85 -10.84 21.58
C ALA A 92 21.32 -11.01 21.15
N LEU A 93 21.87 -10.10 20.36
CA LEU A 93 23.28 -10.14 19.96
C LEU A 93 24.24 -10.07 21.16
N ASP A 94 24.00 -9.13 22.08
CA ASP A 94 24.82 -9.00 23.30
C ASP A 94 24.67 -10.21 24.23
N LEU A 95 23.47 -10.80 24.30
CA LEU A 95 23.23 -12.03 25.05
C LEU A 95 24.04 -13.20 24.50
N HIS A 96 23.99 -13.42 23.19
CA HIS A 96 24.76 -14.48 22.53
C HIS A 96 26.27 -14.27 22.71
N GLU A 97 26.75 -13.03 22.62
CA GLU A 97 28.16 -12.69 22.86
C GLU A 97 28.60 -12.96 24.30
N ALA A 98 27.84 -12.47 25.28
CA ALA A 98 28.15 -12.66 26.70
C ALA A 98 28.14 -14.15 27.10
N VAL A 99 27.18 -14.94 26.58
CA VAL A 99 27.09 -16.37 26.90
C VAL A 99 28.22 -17.18 26.27
N ARG A 100 28.71 -16.82 25.08
CA ARG A 100 29.90 -17.46 24.48
C ARG A 100 31.17 -17.27 25.32
N GLY A 101 31.23 -16.20 26.11
CA GLY A 101 32.34 -15.87 27.01
C GLY A 101 32.27 -16.52 28.40
N LEU A 102 31.18 -17.21 28.74
CA LEU A 102 31.03 -17.85 30.05
C LEU A 102 32.00 -19.03 30.20
N PRO A 103 32.83 -19.07 31.26
CA PRO A 103 33.73 -20.18 31.50
C PRO A 103 32.94 -21.41 31.98
N LEU A 104 33.31 -22.59 31.46
CA LEU A 104 32.74 -23.88 31.86
C LEU A 104 33.71 -24.66 32.78
N PRO A 105 33.18 -25.36 33.80
CA PRO A 105 34.00 -26.20 34.66
C PRO A 105 34.51 -27.45 33.92
N THR A 106 35.58 -28.06 34.44
CA THR A 106 36.12 -29.33 33.90
C THR A 106 35.13 -30.47 34.17
N PRO A 107 34.81 -31.36 33.21
CA PRO A 107 35.50 -31.67 31.95
C PRO A 107 35.07 -30.86 30.71
N LEU A 108 34.16 -29.90 30.85
CA LEU A 108 33.63 -29.08 29.74
C LEU A 108 34.51 -27.86 29.41
N ALA A 109 35.66 -27.74 30.07
CA ALA A 109 36.61 -26.65 29.86
C ALA A 109 37.05 -26.59 28.38
N GLY A 110 36.70 -25.50 27.70
CA GLY A 110 36.98 -25.27 26.28
C GLY A 110 35.77 -25.44 25.35
N GLU A 111 34.66 -26.03 25.81
CA GLU A 111 33.37 -25.94 25.11
C GLU A 111 32.83 -24.49 25.20
N ARG A 112 32.05 -24.07 24.20
CA ARG A 112 31.41 -22.75 24.18
C ARG A 112 29.90 -22.89 24.27
N LEU A 113 29.29 -22.20 25.22
CA LEU A 113 27.84 -22.10 25.32
C LEU A 113 27.29 -21.28 24.16
N ARG A 114 26.10 -21.66 23.70
CA ARG A 114 25.39 -21.01 22.59
C ARG A 114 23.93 -20.84 22.98
N LEU A 115 23.35 -19.75 22.53
CA LEU A 115 21.93 -19.49 22.65
C LEU A 115 21.25 -19.70 21.30
N HIS A 116 19.94 -19.79 21.31
CA HIS A 116 19.11 -19.68 20.12
C HIS A 116 17.93 -18.76 20.47
N SER A 117 17.55 -17.87 19.55
CA SER A 117 16.62 -16.78 19.86
C SER A 117 15.59 -16.55 18.77
N GLY A 118 14.37 -16.21 19.18
CA GLY A 118 13.26 -15.81 18.31
C GLY A 118 12.70 -14.44 18.70
N ILE A 119 12.54 -13.55 17.71
CA ILE A 119 12.05 -12.18 17.89
C ILE A 119 10.85 -11.91 16.97
N HIS A 120 9.74 -11.44 17.56
CA HIS A 120 8.56 -11.05 16.81
C HIS A 120 7.80 -9.92 17.49
N SER A 121 7.17 -9.06 16.69
CA SER A 121 6.36 -7.95 17.19
C SER A 121 4.91 -8.11 16.77
N GLY A 122 3.99 -7.87 17.71
CA GLY A 122 2.57 -7.99 17.46
C GLY A 122 1.72 -7.64 18.68
N LEU A 123 0.41 -7.56 18.48
CA LEU A 123 -0.57 -7.34 19.55
C LEU A 123 -0.61 -8.53 20.52
N VAL A 124 -0.42 -8.23 21.81
CA VAL A 124 -0.55 -9.15 22.94
C VAL A 124 -1.50 -8.59 23.98
N LEU A 125 -2.20 -9.48 24.68
CA LEU A 125 -2.96 -9.18 25.87
C LEU A 125 -2.09 -9.50 27.09
N LEU A 126 -1.74 -8.49 27.87
CA LEU A 126 -0.98 -8.60 29.12
C LEU A 126 -1.91 -8.65 30.31
N HIS A 127 -1.64 -9.57 31.23
CA HIS A 127 -2.15 -9.56 32.60
C HIS A 127 -0.98 -9.46 33.58
N GLU A 128 -1.21 -8.90 34.77
CA GLU A 128 -0.27 -9.07 35.87
C GLU A 128 -0.19 -10.55 36.26
N GLY A 129 1.02 -11.09 36.24
CA GLY A 129 1.27 -12.49 36.60
C GLY A 129 1.25 -12.75 38.12
N ASP A 130 1.78 -13.90 38.50
CA ASP A 130 1.94 -14.34 39.88
C ASP A 130 3.30 -15.06 40.06
N ALA A 131 3.58 -15.53 41.28
CA ALA A 131 4.84 -16.20 41.60
C ALA A 131 5.12 -17.46 40.75
N VAL A 132 4.10 -18.04 40.09
CA VAL A 132 4.21 -19.25 39.26
C VAL A 132 4.31 -18.89 37.78
N ARG A 133 3.60 -17.85 37.33
CA ARG A 133 3.50 -17.45 35.92
C ARG A 133 4.48 -16.36 35.48
N GLY A 134 5.27 -15.82 36.42
CA GLY A 134 6.21 -14.72 36.16
C GLY A 134 5.56 -13.35 36.35
N ARG A 135 6.24 -12.28 35.91
CA ARG A 135 5.80 -10.89 36.12
C ARG A 135 4.55 -10.54 35.30
N PHE A 136 4.41 -11.15 34.12
CA PHE A 136 3.29 -10.91 33.21
C PHE A 136 2.79 -12.22 32.58
N GLU A 137 1.48 -12.37 32.44
CA GLU A 137 0.87 -13.40 31.61
C GLU A 137 0.53 -12.81 30.23
N LEU A 138 1.07 -13.42 29.18
CA LEU A 138 0.96 -12.93 27.80
C LEU A 138 0.06 -13.87 27.00
N HIS A 139 -1.03 -13.34 26.44
CA HIS A 139 -1.89 -14.07 25.52
C HIS A 139 -1.93 -13.40 24.15
N GLY A 140 -1.74 -14.18 23.09
CA GLY A 140 -1.81 -13.69 21.72
C GLY A 140 -0.91 -14.48 20.79
N ASN A 141 -1.12 -14.31 19.49
CA ASN A 141 -0.33 -15.02 18.48
C ASN A 141 1.14 -14.57 18.50
N ALA A 142 1.44 -13.34 18.92
CA ALA A 142 2.80 -12.82 18.87
C ALA A 142 3.78 -13.62 19.75
N THR A 143 3.36 -13.99 20.97
CA THR A 143 4.17 -14.83 21.88
C THR A 143 4.39 -16.23 21.31
N ASN A 144 3.35 -16.82 20.71
CA ASN A 144 3.46 -18.13 20.04
C ASN A 144 4.40 -18.09 18.83
N ILE A 145 4.41 -16.99 18.07
CA ILE A 145 5.30 -16.80 16.92
C ILE A 145 6.74 -16.63 17.38
N ALA A 146 7.00 -15.79 18.39
CA ALA A 146 8.35 -15.60 18.95
C ALA A 146 8.91 -16.92 19.52
N SER A 147 8.10 -17.67 20.27
CA SER A 147 8.46 -19.02 20.74
C SER A 147 8.75 -19.96 19.58
N ARG A 148 7.91 -19.98 18.54
CA ARG A 148 8.13 -20.83 17.37
C ARG A 148 9.42 -20.48 16.63
N PHE A 149 9.76 -19.19 16.57
CA PHE A 149 11.01 -18.73 15.97
C PHE A 149 12.22 -19.18 16.81
N CYS A 150 12.10 -19.14 18.13
CA CYS A 150 13.11 -19.69 19.04
C CYS A 150 13.28 -21.19 18.81
N ASP A 151 12.18 -21.97 18.80
CA ASP A 151 12.20 -23.44 18.66
C ASP A 151 12.89 -23.95 17.38
N ILE A 152 12.79 -23.19 16.28
CA ILE A 152 13.37 -23.58 14.99
C ILE A 152 14.76 -22.98 14.74
N ALA A 153 15.21 -22.05 15.57
CA ALA A 153 16.53 -21.45 15.46
C ALA A 153 17.59 -22.48 15.86
N GLU A 154 18.63 -22.62 15.04
CA GLU A 154 19.78 -23.47 15.30
C GLU A 154 20.70 -22.87 16.39
N ALA A 155 21.69 -23.65 16.85
CA ALA A 155 22.61 -23.20 17.88
C ALA A 155 23.45 -21.98 17.44
N ASP A 156 23.37 -20.91 18.23
CA ASP A 156 23.91 -19.56 17.97
C ASP A 156 23.13 -18.75 16.91
N GLU A 157 21.92 -19.17 16.53
CA GLU A 157 21.07 -18.48 15.55
C GLU A 157 20.05 -17.54 16.22
N ILE A 158 19.81 -16.38 15.60
CA ILE A 158 18.78 -15.42 15.98
C ILE A 158 17.84 -15.25 14.78
N LEU A 159 16.56 -15.52 14.97
CA LEU A 159 15.51 -15.32 13.96
C LEU A 159 14.62 -14.15 14.34
N ALA A 160 14.48 -13.16 13.45
CA ALA A 160 13.63 -12.00 13.66
C ALA A 160 12.61 -11.85 12.53
N SER A 161 11.35 -11.63 12.88
CA SER A 161 10.29 -11.42 11.89
C SER A 161 10.44 -10.07 11.17
N GLU A 162 9.96 -9.98 9.93
CA GLU A 162 9.91 -8.73 9.19
C GLU A 162 9.10 -7.65 9.94
N ALA A 163 8.02 -8.04 10.62
CA ALA A 163 7.21 -7.14 11.44
C ALA A 163 7.96 -6.57 12.66
N ALA A 164 8.99 -7.26 13.15
CA ALA A 164 9.84 -6.77 14.23
C ALA A 164 10.96 -5.86 13.71
N LEU A 165 11.56 -6.21 12.58
CA LEU A 165 12.66 -5.43 12.01
C LEU A 165 12.18 -4.16 11.30
N GLY A 166 11.05 -4.23 10.57
CA GLY A 166 10.46 -3.11 9.83
C GLY A 166 11.49 -2.30 9.04
N PRO A 167 11.50 -0.96 9.14
CA PRO A 167 12.53 -0.13 8.52
C PRO A 167 13.93 -0.38 9.10
N GLU A 168 14.04 -0.72 10.38
CA GLU A 168 15.29 -0.92 11.13
C GLU A 168 16.11 -2.16 10.71
N ARG A 169 15.62 -3.01 9.80
CA ARG A 169 16.37 -4.17 9.27
C ARG A 169 17.80 -3.81 8.85
N HIS A 170 17.99 -2.62 8.30
CA HIS A 170 19.28 -2.17 7.76
C HIS A 170 20.37 -2.03 8.84
N PHE A 171 20.03 -1.96 10.13
CA PHE A 171 21.01 -1.98 11.23
C PHE A 171 21.72 -3.33 11.39
N PHE A 172 21.20 -4.39 10.76
CA PHE A 172 21.67 -5.76 10.94
C PHE A 172 22.12 -6.38 9.61
N ALA A 173 23.19 -7.18 9.68
CA ALA A 173 23.52 -8.11 8.62
C ALA A 173 22.52 -9.27 8.69
N THR A 174 21.82 -9.54 7.59
CA THR A 174 20.75 -10.55 7.56
C THR A 174 20.96 -11.54 6.43
N GLY A 175 20.65 -12.81 6.67
CA GLY A 175 20.53 -13.83 5.63
C GLY A 175 19.35 -13.59 4.68
N GLU A 176 19.10 -14.54 3.77
CA GLU A 176 17.97 -14.49 2.84
C GLU A 176 16.61 -14.47 3.59
N ARG A 177 15.61 -13.82 2.98
CA ARG A 177 14.24 -13.80 3.50
C ARG A 177 13.68 -15.21 3.52
N MET A 178 13.12 -15.62 4.65
CA MET A 178 12.50 -16.94 4.83
C MET A 178 11.02 -16.79 5.16
N ASP A 179 10.20 -17.67 4.58
CA ASP A 179 8.76 -17.75 4.88
C ASP A 179 8.48 -18.91 5.84
N ILE A 180 8.26 -18.57 7.12
CA ILE A 180 8.05 -19.55 8.19
C ILE A 180 6.55 -19.81 8.35
N ARG A 181 6.13 -21.06 8.13
CA ARG A 181 4.74 -21.49 8.41
C ARG A 181 4.55 -21.73 9.90
N VAL A 182 3.59 -21.02 10.48
CA VAL A 182 3.16 -21.20 11.88
C VAL A 182 1.79 -21.89 11.88
N ARG A 183 1.64 -22.92 12.71
CA ARG A 183 0.39 -23.69 12.83
C ARG A 183 -0.77 -22.76 13.25
N GLY A 184 -1.89 -22.81 12.53
CA GLY A 184 -3.07 -21.97 12.80
C GLY A 184 -3.07 -20.60 12.11
N LYS A 185 -2.14 -20.36 11.17
CA LYS A 185 -2.12 -19.20 10.28
C LYS A 185 -2.20 -19.65 8.82
N ASP A 186 -3.06 -19.01 8.03
CA ASP A 186 -3.24 -19.33 6.60
C ASP A 186 -2.09 -18.81 5.73
N ARG A 187 -1.39 -17.77 6.20
CA ARG A 187 -0.26 -17.14 5.50
C ARG A 187 1.06 -17.35 6.26
N PRO A 188 2.17 -17.65 5.56
CA PRO A 188 3.49 -17.75 6.19
C PRO A 188 3.97 -16.39 6.70
N ILE A 189 4.84 -16.41 7.72
CA ILE A 189 5.43 -15.21 8.32
C ILE A 189 6.83 -15.04 7.79
N ALA A 190 7.10 -13.88 7.19
CA ALA A 190 8.42 -13.54 6.71
C ALA A 190 9.39 -13.23 7.86
N ALA A 191 10.59 -13.77 7.77
CA ALA A 191 11.62 -13.64 8.77
C ALA A 191 13.01 -13.60 8.16
N PHE A 192 13.97 -13.16 8.98
CA PHE A 192 15.37 -13.07 8.62
C PHE A 192 16.22 -13.70 9.71
N ARG A 193 17.29 -14.37 9.30
CA ARG A 193 18.40 -14.73 10.18
C ARG A 193 19.24 -13.49 10.43
N ILE A 194 19.53 -13.18 11.69
CA ILE A 194 20.43 -12.11 12.06
C ILE A 194 21.85 -12.69 12.16
N GLU A 195 22.73 -12.22 11.29
CA GLU A 195 24.14 -12.68 11.20
C GLU A 195 25.06 -11.79 12.05
N GLY A 196 24.62 -10.58 12.37
CA GLY A 196 25.35 -9.64 13.20
C GLY A 196 24.87 -8.21 13.01
N ARG A 197 25.62 -7.26 13.57
CA ARG A 197 25.46 -5.83 13.31
C ARG A 197 25.95 -5.56 11.88
N ALA A 198 25.18 -4.83 11.08
CA ALA A 198 25.66 -4.41 9.76
C ALA A 198 26.84 -3.42 9.94
N ASP A 199 27.82 -3.46 9.04
CA ASP A 199 28.88 -2.45 8.98
C ASP A 199 28.31 -1.09 8.63
N ILE A 200 28.94 0.00 9.10
CA ILE A 200 28.48 1.37 8.83
C ILE A 200 28.27 1.61 7.33
N GLY A 201 29.18 1.11 6.47
CA GLY A 201 29.04 1.20 5.02
C GLY A 201 27.88 0.36 4.45
N THR A 202 27.56 -0.80 5.04
CA THR A 202 26.48 -1.68 4.58
C THR A 202 25.10 -1.27 5.10
N ARG A 203 24.99 -0.61 6.27
CA ARG A 203 23.73 -0.02 6.77
C ARG A 203 23.17 1.02 5.81
N PHE A 204 24.03 1.92 5.35
CA PHE A 204 23.67 2.97 4.41
C PHE A 204 23.59 2.47 2.96
N ALA A 205 24.46 1.54 2.56
CA ALA A 205 24.28 0.84 1.29
C ALA A 205 23.00 -0.03 1.27
N ALA A 206 22.49 -0.51 2.42
CA ALA A 206 21.22 -1.23 2.54
C ALA A 206 20.01 -0.29 2.44
N LEU A 207 20.10 0.92 3.01
CA LEU A 207 19.15 2.02 2.74
C LEU A 207 19.15 2.38 1.23
N ALA A 208 20.32 2.39 0.59
CA ALA A 208 20.45 2.59 -0.86
C ALA A 208 20.04 1.36 -1.71
N ARG A 209 20.08 0.14 -1.15
CA ARG A 209 19.75 -1.13 -1.83
C ARG A 209 18.31 -1.58 -1.66
N ARG A 210 17.49 -0.89 -0.86
CA ARG A 210 16.04 -1.16 -0.74
C ARG A 210 15.24 -0.95 -2.03
N GLY A 211 15.90 -0.79 -3.18
CA GLY A 211 15.27 -0.30 -4.40
C GLY A 211 14.85 1.13 -4.12
N LEU A 212 15.83 2.03 -3.95
CA LEU A 212 15.57 3.44 -3.74
C LEU A 212 14.49 3.89 -4.73
N THR A 213 13.41 4.43 -4.19
CA THR A 213 12.56 5.34 -4.95
C THR A 213 13.49 6.32 -5.67
N PRO A 214 13.33 6.48 -6.99
CA PRO A 214 14.10 7.47 -7.72
C PRO A 214 13.97 8.81 -6.98
N PHE A 215 15.08 9.52 -6.77
CA PHE A 215 15.03 10.83 -6.12
C PHE A 215 14.09 11.74 -6.93
N THR A 216 12.98 12.14 -6.31
CA THR A 216 11.84 12.79 -6.99
C THR A 216 11.53 14.09 -6.27
N GLY A 217 11.39 15.16 -7.05
CA GLY A 217 11.26 16.52 -6.52
C GLY A 217 12.52 17.01 -5.81
N ARG A 218 12.35 18.06 -4.98
CA ARG A 218 13.41 18.62 -4.11
C ARG A 218 14.62 19.24 -4.81
N HIS A 219 14.49 19.63 -6.08
CA HIS A 219 15.57 20.28 -6.82
C HIS A 219 16.03 21.60 -6.18
N GLY A 220 15.10 22.39 -5.62
CA GLY A 220 15.43 23.63 -4.91
C GLY A 220 16.28 23.40 -3.65
N PRO A 221 15.77 22.65 -2.66
CA PRO A 221 16.53 22.32 -1.44
C PRO A 221 17.89 21.66 -1.72
N LEU A 222 17.97 20.79 -2.73
CA LEU A 222 19.24 20.18 -3.11
C LEU A 222 20.23 21.20 -3.68
N ALA A 223 19.76 22.11 -4.55
CA ALA A 223 20.61 23.17 -5.09
C ALA A 223 21.15 24.13 -4.00
N GLU A 224 20.36 24.40 -2.95
CA GLU A 224 20.83 25.17 -1.79
C GLU A 224 21.95 24.45 -1.02
N LEU A 225 21.82 23.14 -0.81
CA LEU A 225 22.86 22.34 -0.18
C LEU A 225 24.12 22.24 -1.06
N GLU A 226 23.97 22.13 -2.37
CA GLU A 226 25.08 22.14 -3.33
C GLU A 226 25.81 23.50 -3.32
N SER A 227 25.09 24.60 -3.17
CA SER A 227 25.70 25.92 -3.00
C SER A 227 26.52 26.00 -1.70
N ALA A 228 25.99 25.48 -0.59
CA ALA A 228 26.72 25.44 0.67
C ALA A 228 27.97 24.54 0.61
N LEU A 229 27.89 23.43 -0.13
CA LEU A 229 29.04 22.57 -0.42
C LEU A 229 30.10 23.31 -1.26
N ALA A 230 29.70 24.05 -2.30
CA ALA A 230 30.62 24.82 -3.13
C ALA A 230 31.35 25.90 -2.32
N ASP A 231 30.64 26.61 -1.44
CA ASP A 231 31.25 27.59 -0.51
C ASP A 231 32.26 26.93 0.42
N ALA A 232 31.90 25.77 1.00
CA ALA A 232 32.80 24.99 1.83
C ALA A 232 34.04 24.56 1.03
N MET A 233 33.90 24.07 -0.19
CA MET A 233 35.04 23.70 -1.05
C MET A 233 35.93 24.91 -1.39
N ALA A 234 35.37 26.12 -1.45
CA ALA A 234 36.11 27.37 -1.63
C ALA A 234 36.83 27.87 -0.35
N GLY A 235 36.75 27.12 0.75
CA GLY A 235 37.40 27.43 2.03
C GLY A 235 36.53 28.23 3.01
N GLN A 236 35.25 28.46 2.69
CA GLN A 236 34.28 29.10 3.57
C GLN A 236 33.45 28.03 4.28
N GLY A 237 33.88 27.62 5.47
CA GLY A 237 33.22 26.57 6.23
C GLY A 237 31.74 26.90 6.48
N ARG A 238 30.85 25.92 6.24
CA ARG A 238 29.40 26.06 6.38
C ARG A 238 28.84 25.09 7.41
N LEU A 239 27.84 25.53 8.17
CA LEU A 239 27.01 24.69 9.03
C LEU A 239 25.57 24.81 8.55
N VAL A 240 25.00 23.70 8.10
CA VAL A 240 23.62 23.63 7.58
C VAL A 240 22.83 22.60 8.37
N ALA A 241 21.64 22.97 8.83
CA ALA A 241 20.71 22.09 9.50
C ALA A 241 19.46 21.87 8.63
N ILE A 242 19.16 20.61 8.30
CA ILE A 242 17.94 20.22 7.62
C ILE A 242 16.86 19.98 8.67
N GLU A 243 15.86 20.85 8.70
CA GLU A 243 14.74 20.80 9.64
C GLU A 243 13.48 20.28 8.94
N ALA A 244 12.91 19.20 9.46
CA ALA A 244 11.62 18.68 8.98
C ALA A 244 11.00 17.67 9.96
N PRO A 245 9.67 17.49 9.93
CA PRO A 245 9.01 16.37 10.59
C PRO A 245 9.55 14.98 10.17
N PRO A 246 9.29 13.92 10.94
CA PRO A 246 9.61 12.55 10.56
C PRO A 246 9.00 12.15 9.20
N GLY A 247 9.71 11.34 8.41
CA GLY A 247 9.23 10.82 7.12
C GLY A 247 9.31 11.76 5.91
N VAL A 248 9.60 13.07 6.11
CA VAL A 248 9.62 14.07 5.02
C VAL A 248 10.82 13.94 4.06
N GLY A 249 11.81 13.10 4.40
CA GLY A 249 12.95 12.77 3.53
C GLY A 249 14.27 13.50 3.83
N LYS A 250 14.49 13.95 5.08
CA LYS A 250 15.73 14.66 5.50
C LYS A 250 17.00 13.87 5.16
N THR A 251 17.07 12.62 5.63
CA THR A 251 18.22 11.74 5.41
C THR A 251 18.40 11.44 3.92
N ARG A 252 17.31 11.27 3.16
CA ARG A 252 17.38 11.04 1.71
C ARG A 252 17.97 12.22 0.95
N LEU A 253 17.59 13.45 1.33
CA LEU A 253 18.17 14.67 0.75
C LEU A 253 19.65 14.83 1.12
N ALA A 254 20.01 14.52 2.37
CA ALA A 254 21.39 14.54 2.82
C ALA A 254 22.23 13.52 2.03
N ASP A 255 21.77 12.28 1.90
CA ASP A 255 22.47 11.22 1.17
C ASP A 255 22.75 11.62 -0.30
N GLU A 256 21.77 12.21 -0.98
CA GLU A 256 21.94 12.70 -2.35
C GLU A 256 23.04 13.78 -2.45
N LEU A 257 23.17 14.67 -1.46
CA LEU A 257 24.27 15.62 -1.39
C LEU A 257 25.61 14.92 -1.11
N LEU A 258 25.63 13.98 -0.16
CA LEU A 258 26.86 13.28 0.25
C LEU A 258 27.47 12.48 -0.90
N ASP A 259 26.64 11.81 -1.72
CA ASP A 259 27.07 11.09 -2.91
C ASP A 259 27.72 12.05 -3.93
N ARG A 260 27.12 13.23 -4.14
CA ARG A 260 27.68 14.28 -5.02
C ARG A 260 28.96 14.87 -4.45
N ALA A 261 29.05 15.08 -3.14
CA ALA A 261 30.25 15.58 -2.47
C ALA A 261 31.42 14.61 -2.62
N ALA A 262 31.18 13.31 -2.42
CA ALA A 262 32.18 12.27 -2.62
C ALA A 262 32.64 12.21 -4.09
N ALA A 263 31.72 12.34 -5.05
CA ALA A 263 32.04 12.39 -6.48
C ALA A 263 32.90 13.61 -6.86
N GLN A 264 32.77 14.73 -6.12
CA GLN A 264 33.59 15.93 -6.27
C GLN A 264 34.91 15.88 -5.49
N GLY A 265 35.25 14.73 -4.88
CA GLY A 265 36.51 14.52 -4.16
C GLY A 265 36.51 14.97 -2.70
N CYS A 266 35.35 15.28 -2.12
CA CYS A 266 35.24 15.57 -0.70
C CYS A 266 35.40 14.29 0.12
N ARG A 267 36.08 14.39 1.27
CA ARG A 267 36.08 13.34 2.28
C ARG A 267 34.79 13.43 3.09
N VAL A 268 33.93 12.42 2.99
CA VAL A 268 32.67 12.35 3.75
C VAL A 268 32.84 11.45 4.96
N VAL A 269 32.45 11.94 6.14
CA VAL A 269 32.34 11.14 7.37
C VAL A 269 31.00 11.38 8.04
N ARG A 270 30.41 10.32 8.58
CA ARG A 270 29.02 10.30 9.05
C ARG A 270 28.91 9.73 10.46
N GLY A 271 27.94 10.25 11.22
CA GLY A 271 27.43 9.65 12.45
C GLY A 271 25.92 9.87 12.63
N ASP A 272 25.31 9.13 13.55
CA ASP A 272 23.91 9.22 13.97
C ASP A 272 23.78 9.36 15.49
N CYS A 273 22.75 10.06 15.96
CA CYS A 273 22.42 10.15 17.38
C CYS A 273 21.25 9.21 17.74
N GLN A 274 21.38 8.45 18.82
CA GLN A 274 20.37 7.47 19.26
C GLN A 274 19.66 7.89 20.56
N SER A 275 18.40 7.49 20.72
CA SER A 275 17.49 8.02 21.75
C SER A 275 17.36 7.17 23.03
N TYR A 276 17.98 5.99 23.13
CA TYR A 276 17.77 5.07 24.27
C TYR A 276 18.89 5.15 25.33
N LEU A 277 18.57 4.67 26.56
CA LEU A 277 19.37 4.74 27.80
C LEU A 277 20.79 4.11 27.76
N GLY A 278 21.24 3.60 26.61
CA GLY A 278 22.53 2.93 26.43
C GLY A 278 23.43 3.53 25.33
N ALA A 279 23.07 4.69 24.74
CA ALA A 279 23.90 5.35 23.74
C ALA A 279 25.29 5.74 24.30
N GLU A 280 26.36 5.45 23.55
CA GLU A 280 27.73 5.84 23.93
C GLU A 280 27.88 7.36 23.94
N PRO A 281 28.50 7.99 24.96
CA PRO A 281 28.85 9.41 24.90
C PRO A 281 29.72 9.68 23.67
N LEU A 282 29.50 10.81 22.98
CA LEU A 282 30.20 11.17 21.74
C LEU A 282 29.90 10.24 20.55
N GLN A 283 28.82 9.44 20.60
CA GLN A 283 28.46 8.44 19.59
C GLN A 283 28.69 8.86 18.12
N PRO A 284 28.11 9.97 17.61
CA PRO A 284 28.27 10.33 16.19
C PRO A 284 29.73 10.56 15.82
N PHE A 285 30.54 11.11 16.74
CA PHE A 285 31.96 11.36 16.49
C PHE A 285 32.82 10.10 16.67
N LEU A 286 32.46 9.20 17.57
CA LEU A 286 33.09 7.88 17.68
C LEU A 286 32.90 7.06 16.40
N GLN A 287 31.71 7.13 15.78
CA GLN A 287 31.44 6.49 14.50
C GLN A 287 32.31 7.08 13.38
N MET A 288 32.43 8.42 13.33
CA MET A 288 33.33 9.09 12.39
C MET A 288 34.79 8.67 12.60
N LEU A 289 35.26 8.59 13.86
CA LEU A 289 36.62 8.13 14.17
C LEU A 289 36.85 6.70 13.67
N ARG A 290 35.95 5.76 14.00
CA ARG A 290 36.03 4.37 13.55
C ARG A 290 36.13 4.27 12.02
N ALA A 291 35.34 5.08 11.31
CA ALA A 291 35.40 5.17 9.84
C ALA A 291 36.72 5.80 9.32
N ILE A 292 37.22 6.85 9.96
CA ILE A 292 38.47 7.53 9.58
C ILE A 292 39.69 6.60 9.69
N PHE A 293 39.72 5.77 10.73
CA PHE A 293 40.84 4.89 11.06
C PHE A 293 40.67 3.45 10.55
N ALA A 294 39.56 3.12 9.88
CA ALA A 294 39.22 1.76 9.42
C ALA A 294 39.37 0.71 10.55
N VAL A 295 38.85 1.05 11.74
CA VAL A 295 38.88 0.16 12.89
C VAL A 295 37.61 -0.70 12.88
N ASP A 296 37.75 -1.91 12.37
CA ASP A 296 36.69 -2.92 12.37
C ASP A 296 36.64 -3.64 13.73
N GLY A 297 35.45 -4.02 14.19
CA GLY A 297 35.26 -4.78 15.44
C GLY A 297 35.91 -6.18 15.45
N SER A 298 36.48 -6.63 14.32
CA SER A 298 37.15 -7.93 14.16
C SER A 298 38.68 -7.85 14.27
N ALA A 299 39.28 -6.66 14.26
CA ALA A 299 40.73 -6.49 14.33
C ALA A 299 41.24 -6.63 15.78
N THR A 300 42.32 -7.39 15.99
CA THR A 300 42.99 -7.44 17.30
C THR A 300 43.43 -6.03 17.74
N ASN A 301 43.04 -5.61 18.96
CA ASN A 301 43.24 -4.27 19.54
C ASN A 301 44.66 -3.68 19.35
N LEU A 302 45.71 -4.51 19.29
CA LEU A 302 47.09 -4.04 19.05
C LEU A 302 47.31 -3.50 17.62
N ARG A 303 46.81 -4.20 16.59
CA ARG A 303 47.00 -3.76 15.19
C ARG A 303 46.20 -2.50 14.87
N ALA A 304 45.01 -2.37 15.48
CA ALA A 304 44.19 -1.17 15.36
C ALA A 304 44.85 0.04 16.03
N ALA A 305 45.47 -0.12 17.21
CA ALA A 305 46.18 0.96 17.89
C ALA A 305 47.39 1.47 17.08
N ASP A 306 48.17 0.57 16.47
CA ASP A 306 49.31 0.93 15.63
C ASP A 306 48.88 1.67 14.35
N ALA A 307 47.77 1.24 13.73
CA ALA A 307 47.21 1.90 12.55
C ALA A 307 46.71 3.33 12.87
N VAL A 308 46.05 3.51 14.02
CA VAL A 308 45.62 4.83 14.51
C VAL A 308 46.83 5.72 14.77
N ALA A 309 47.86 5.22 15.45
CA ALA A 309 49.07 5.99 15.74
C ALA A 309 49.84 6.40 14.47
N ALA A 310 49.90 5.52 13.47
CA ALA A 310 50.50 5.80 12.17
C ALA A 310 49.74 6.89 11.40
N LEU A 311 48.40 6.83 11.38
CA LEU A 311 47.58 7.84 10.71
C LEU A 311 47.68 9.21 11.41
N LEU A 312 47.65 9.25 12.74
CA LEU A 312 47.82 10.48 13.52
C LEU A 312 49.19 11.13 13.26
N SER A 313 50.25 10.33 13.23
CA SER A 313 51.60 10.80 12.88
C SER A 313 51.64 11.35 11.46
N SER A 314 51.01 10.65 10.51
CA SER A 314 50.92 11.11 9.12
C SER A 314 50.15 12.42 9.00
N LEU A 315 49.23 12.73 9.92
CA LEU A 315 48.42 13.96 9.97
C LEU A 315 49.12 15.12 10.68
N GLY A 316 50.32 14.92 11.23
CA GLY A 316 51.04 15.93 12.00
C GLY A 316 50.39 16.23 13.36
N ILE A 317 49.52 15.35 13.84
CA ILE A 317 48.88 15.49 15.15
C ILE A 317 49.83 14.95 16.20
N ASP A 318 50.19 15.79 17.17
CA ASP A 318 51.09 15.42 18.25
C ASP A 318 50.47 14.29 19.11
N LEU A 319 51.08 13.11 19.03
CA LEU A 319 50.73 11.91 19.81
C LEU A 319 50.84 12.17 21.31
N ALA A 320 51.72 13.07 21.75
CA ALA A 320 51.90 13.43 23.15
C ALA A 320 50.73 14.29 23.68
N ARG A 321 50.06 15.04 22.80
CA ARG A 321 48.97 15.97 23.16
C ARG A 321 47.58 15.36 23.01
N HIS A 322 47.26 14.73 21.88
CA HIS A 322 45.89 14.24 21.60
C HIS A 322 45.82 12.73 21.30
N GLY A 323 46.96 12.08 21.06
CA GLY A 323 47.02 10.67 20.67
C GLY A 323 46.45 9.71 21.72
N ARG A 324 46.72 9.99 23.01
CA ARG A 324 46.15 9.20 24.13
C ARG A 324 44.63 9.35 24.21
N THR A 325 44.11 10.56 24.04
CA THR A 325 42.68 10.86 24.11
C THR A 325 41.92 10.18 22.97
N LEU A 326 42.43 10.25 21.72
CA LEU A 326 41.82 9.59 20.56
C LEU A 326 41.89 8.05 20.63
N LEU A 327 43.00 7.48 21.11
CA LEU A 327 43.11 6.03 21.35
C LEU A 327 42.18 5.56 22.48
N HIS A 328 41.96 6.38 23.50
CA HIS A 328 41.03 6.09 24.58
C HIS A 328 39.56 6.12 24.10
N LEU A 329 39.18 7.11 23.29
CA LEU A 329 37.85 7.18 22.66
C LEU A 329 37.53 5.95 21.81
N LEU A 330 38.54 5.38 21.14
CA LEU A 330 38.40 4.13 20.38
C LEU A 330 38.49 2.85 21.22
N SER A 331 38.64 2.94 22.55
CA SER A 331 38.88 1.81 23.45
C SER A 331 40.16 0.99 23.14
N LEU A 332 41.17 1.63 22.55
CA LEU A 332 42.44 1.02 22.14
C LEU A 332 43.61 1.31 23.09
N GLY A 333 43.42 2.16 24.10
CA GLY A 333 44.45 2.52 25.10
C GLY A 333 44.53 1.57 26.30
N ARG A 334 45.74 1.37 26.86
CA ARG A 334 45.93 0.67 28.14
C ARG A 334 45.84 1.65 29.33
N GLY A 335 44.88 1.43 30.22
CA GLY A 335 44.85 1.95 31.59
C GLY A 335 44.57 3.46 31.73
N ALA A 336 43.30 3.84 31.84
CA ALA A 336 42.88 5.07 32.51
C ALA A 336 41.42 4.94 33.00
N THR A 337 41.17 5.26 34.27
CA THR A 337 39.86 5.36 34.92
C THR A 337 39.24 6.74 34.65
N GLY A 338 37.95 6.78 34.29
CA GLY A 338 37.26 7.94 33.74
C GLY A 338 36.96 9.10 34.71
N GLY A 339 36.94 10.32 34.16
CA GLY A 339 36.53 11.56 34.81
C GLY A 339 37.14 12.81 34.18
N GLU A 340 38.47 12.86 34.04
CA GLU A 340 39.22 14.06 33.63
C GLU A 340 39.41 14.23 32.10
N LEU A 341 38.98 13.25 31.28
CA LEU A 341 39.33 13.15 29.85
C LEU A 341 38.26 13.70 28.86
N ILE A 342 37.04 14.05 29.32
CA ILE A 342 35.94 14.45 28.40
C ILE A 342 36.14 15.86 27.83
N GLY A 343 36.73 16.79 28.60
CA GLY A 343 37.01 18.16 28.11
C GLY A 343 38.10 18.23 27.03
N ASP A 344 39.04 17.27 27.04
CA ASP A 344 40.12 17.16 26.05
C ASP A 344 39.65 16.51 24.74
N ALA A 345 38.55 15.74 24.77
CA ALA A 345 38.01 15.03 23.61
C ALA A 345 37.49 15.98 22.51
N ALA A 346 36.80 17.07 22.88
CA ALA A 346 36.30 18.04 21.90
C ALA A 346 37.42 18.80 21.18
N THR A 347 38.49 19.14 21.90
CA THR A 347 39.66 19.80 21.33
C THR A 347 40.44 18.84 20.43
N ALA A 348 40.64 17.59 20.86
CA ALA A 348 41.28 16.55 20.08
C ALA A 348 40.53 16.25 18.76
N LEU A 349 39.19 16.16 18.82
CA LEU A 349 38.34 15.96 17.64
C LEU A 349 38.36 17.17 16.70
N ARG A 350 38.29 18.39 17.24
CA ARG A 350 38.40 19.63 16.47
C ARG A 350 39.73 19.72 15.72
N ASP A 351 40.85 19.43 16.39
CA ASP A 351 42.18 19.46 15.77
C ASP A 351 42.35 18.35 14.72
N LEU A 352 41.75 17.17 14.94
CA LEU A 352 41.71 16.12 13.93
C LEU A 352 40.95 16.58 12.67
N PHE A 353 39.75 17.13 12.83
CA PHE A 353 38.96 17.62 11.71
C PHE A 353 39.63 18.81 11.00
N ASP A 354 40.32 19.69 11.75
CA ASP A 354 41.11 20.79 11.19
C ASP A 354 42.23 20.27 10.27
N GLN A 355 42.98 19.25 10.70
CA GLN A 355 44.05 18.65 9.89
C GLN A 355 43.51 17.86 8.69
N LEU A 356 42.35 17.22 8.84
CA LEU A 356 41.69 16.54 7.72
C LEU A 356 41.22 17.55 6.67
N ALA A 357 40.53 18.62 7.10
CA ALA A 357 40.08 19.69 6.22
C ALA A 357 41.24 20.47 5.58
N ALA A 358 42.42 20.51 6.22
CA ALA A 358 43.62 21.11 5.62
C ALA A 358 44.14 20.35 4.38
N ARG A 359 43.78 19.07 4.21
CA ARG A 359 44.27 18.21 3.12
C ARG A 359 43.29 18.06 1.97
N ALA A 360 42.01 17.97 2.31
CA ALA A 360 40.93 17.83 1.34
C ALA A 360 39.63 18.41 1.94
N PRO A 361 38.69 18.90 1.12
CA PRO A 361 37.39 19.31 1.60
C PRO A 361 36.70 18.20 2.40
N LEU A 362 36.16 18.54 3.57
CA LEU A 362 35.60 17.61 4.54
C LEU A 362 34.09 17.84 4.72
N VAL A 363 33.29 16.79 4.64
CA VAL A 363 31.86 16.84 4.99
C VAL A 363 31.62 16.00 6.23
N LEU A 364 31.15 16.65 7.30
CA LEU A 364 30.70 16.01 8.53
C LEU A 364 29.18 15.94 8.49
N PHE A 365 28.62 14.73 8.45
CA PHE A 365 27.17 14.54 8.50
C PHE A 365 26.74 13.91 9.83
N VAL A 366 25.78 14.55 10.52
CA VAL A 366 25.16 14.00 11.73
C VAL A 366 23.65 13.91 11.58
N ASP A 367 23.11 12.70 11.69
CA ASP A 367 21.68 12.44 11.62
C ASP A 367 21.03 12.52 13.02
N ASP A 368 19.77 12.97 13.07
CA ASP A 368 18.91 13.04 14.25
C ASP A 368 19.50 13.83 15.44
N TRP A 369 20.01 15.04 15.16
CA TRP A 369 20.71 15.91 16.12
C TRP A 369 19.93 16.18 17.42
N GLN A 370 18.59 16.11 17.40
CA GLN A 370 17.78 16.25 18.61
C GLN A 370 18.16 15.28 19.75
N TRP A 371 18.82 14.17 19.43
CA TRP A 371 19.27 13.17 20.42
C TRP A 371 20.73 13.34 20.84
N ALA A 372 21.43 14.38 20.38
CA ALA A 372 22.84 14.59 20.71
C ALA A 372 23.05 14.81 22.21
N ASP A 373 23.99 14.06 22.79
CA ASP A 373 24.44 14.21 24.18
C ASP A 373 25.25 15.51 24.40
N ILE A 374 25.46 15.88 25.67
CA ILE A 374 26.16 17.12 26.04
C ILE A 374 27.58 17.17 25.48
N ALA A 375 28.33 16.06 25.51
CA ALA A 375 29.70 16.03 24.99
C ALA A 375 29.70 16.15 23.46
N SER A 376 28.74 15.53 22.76
CA SER A 376 28.58 15.68 21.31
C SER A 376 28.31 17.13 20.92
N ARG A 377 27.49 17.85 21.70
CA ARG A 377 27.25 19.29 21.51
C ARG A 377 28.52 20.13 21.69
N GLN A 378 29.35 19.81 22.68
CA GLN A 378 30.65 20.47 22.89
C GLN A 378 31.61 20.28 21.70
N VAL A 379 31.61 19.11 21.05
CA VAL A 379 32.40 18.89 19.83
C VAL A 379 31.87 19.75 18.69
N LEU A 380 30.55 19.81 18.47
CA LEU A 380 29.98 20.65 17.44
C LEU A 380 30.39 22.12 17.63
N ASP A 381 30.32 22.63 18.86
CA ASP A 381 30.76 23.99 19.20
C ASP A 381 32.24 24.22 18.92
N ALA A 382 33.11 23.25 19.24
CA ALA A 382 34.53 23.36 18.93
C ALA A 382 34.78 23.40 17.41
N VAL A 383 34.11 22.55 16.64
CA VAL A 383 34.29 22.42 15.19
C VAL A 383 33.69 23.63 14.44
N ARG A 384 32.71 24.34 15.00
CA ARG A 384 32.23 25.61 14.44
C ARG A 384 33.30 26.67 14.30
N GLY A 385 34.36 26.63 15.11
CA GLY A 385 35.50 27.53 14.98
C GLY A 385 36.29 27.38 13.68
N LEU A 386 35.99 26.36 12.85
CA LEU A 386 36.69 26.05 11.60
C LEU A 386 36.11 26.75 10.35
N GLN A 387 35.48 27.93 10.49
CA GLN A 387 34.83 28.62 9.37
C GLN A 387 35.76 29.03 8.21
N GLN A 388 37.08 29.01 8.41
CA GLN A 388 38.09 29.31 7.38
C GLN A 388 38.76 28.04 6.81
N ARG A 389 38.15 26.88 7.05
CA ARG A 389 38.57 25.58 6.49
C ARG A 389 37.55 25.10 5.47
N PRO A 390 37.95 24.23 4.52
CA PRO A 390 37.02 23.68 3.57
C PRO A 390 36.19 22.56 4.20
N ILE A 391 35.25 22.93 5.08
CA ILE A 391 34.44 22.00 5.86
C ILE A 391 32.95 22.34 5.75
N LEU A 392 32.13 21.34 5.44
CA LEU A 392 30.68 21.40 5.50
C LEU A 392 30.20 20.53 6.67
N ILE A 393 29.51 21.11 7.62
CA ILE A 393 28.83 20.40 8.70
C ILE A 393 27.34 20.36 8.35
N LEU A 394 26.81 19.17 8.12
CA LEU A 394 25.42 18.93 7.78
C LEU A 394 24.73 18.19 8.93
N LEU A 395 23.64 18.75 9.44
CA LEU A 395 22.84 18.15 10.51
C LEU A 395 21.42 17.87 10.00
N THR A 396 20.76 16.84 10.53
CA THR A 396 19.29 16.72 10.44
C THR A 396 18.66 16.89 11.82
N THR A 397 17.50 17.54 11.89
CA THR A 397 16.73 17.68 13.14
C THR A 397 15.22 17.69 12.89
N ARG A 398 14.45 17.37 13.93
CA ARG A 398 12.97 17.39 13.91
C ARG A 398 12.39 18.78 14.24
N ASP A 399 13.04 19.51 15.14
CA ASP A 399 12.65 20.86 15.56
C ASP A 399 13.93 21.62 15.97
N ALA A 400 14.19 22.76 15.34
CA ALA A 400 15.33 23.62 15.67
C ALA A 400 15.04 24.57 16.84
N ALA A 401 13.77 24.77 17.22
CA ALA A 401 13.40 25.66 18.31
C ALA A 401 13.67 25.05 19.70
N ASP A 402 13.52 23.73 19.85
CA ASP A 402 13.75 22.98 21.10
C ASP A 402 15.24 22.62 21.32
N SER A 403 16.09 22.85 20.32
CA SER A 403 17.54 22.72 20.47
C SER A 403 18.11 23.93 21.20
N ASP A 404 18.31 23.76 22.50
CA ASP A 404 18.79 24.74 23.47
C ASP A 404 20.05 25.48 22.96
N GLY A 405 19.88 26.61 22.26
CA GLY A 405 20.94 27.53 21.82
C GLY A 405 21.87 27.05 20.70
N ASP A 406 22.10 25.75 20.55
CA ASP A 406 23.19 25.20 19.75
C ASP A 406 23.08 25.62 18.27
N ILE A 407 22.08 25.23 17.50
CA ILE A 407 22.05 25.44 16.03
C ILE A 407 21.53 26.82 15.56
N ARG A 408 21.46 27.83 16.44
CA ARG A 408 20.87 29.16 16.11
C ARG A 408 21.58 29.95 15.00
N ASP A 409 22.90 29.82 14.88
CA ASP A 409 23.70 30.52 13.87
C ASP A 409 23.90 29.69 12.58
N SER A 410 23.22 28.55 12.45
CA SER A 410 23.28 27.70 11.26
C SER A 410 22.34 28.17 10.15
N GLN A 411 22.65 27.82 8.90
CA GLN A 411 21.67 27.92 7.82
C GLN A 411 20.63 26.80 8.02
N ILE A 412 19.38 27.18 8.30
CA ILE A 412 18.29 26.21 8.49
C ILE A 412 17.55 26.02 7.17
N LEU A 413 17.64 24.81 6.62
CA LEU A 413 16.89 24.39 5.44
C LEU A 413 15.63 23.64 5.87
N ARG A 414 14.47 24.28 5.75
CA ARG A 414 13.17 23.69 6.13
C ARG A 414 12.56 22.91 4.98
N LEU A 415 12.25 21.64 5.20
CA LEU A 415 11.57 20.82 4.20
C LEU A 415 10.06 20.78 4.47
N ALA A 416 9.28 21.35 3.54
CA ALA A 416 7.84 21.13 3.44
C ALA A 416 7.54 19.71 2.93
N PRO A 417 6.31 19.17 2.99
CA PRO A 417 5.92 17.99 2.20
C PRO A 417 6.13 18.22 0.68
N LEU A 418 6.15 17.13 -0.11
CA LEU A 418 6.16 17.22 -1.58
C LEU A 418 4.90 17.91 -2.08
N SER A 419 5.02 18.68 -3.16
CA SER A 419 3.87 19.25 -3.86
C SER A 419 3.01 18.18 -4.51
N ASP A 420 1.78 18.52 -4.93
CA ASP A 420 0.89 17.58 -5.63
C ASP A 420 1.55 17.00 -6.88
N ALA A 421 2.30 17.82 -7.64
CA ALA A 421 2.99 17.38 -8.85
C ALA A 421 4.13 16.40 -8.53
N GLU A 422 4.97 16.72 -7.55
CA GLU A 422 6.07 15.84 -7.10
C GLU A 422 5.55 14.55 -6.46
N THR A 423 4.44 14.63 -5.72
CA THR A 423 3.75 13.47 -5.14
C THR A 423 3.25 12.53 -6.23
N ALA A 424 2.60 13.10 -7.25
CA ALA A 424 2.06 12.33 -8.36
C ALA A 424 3.17 11.68 -9.19
N GLU A 425 4.29 12.38 -9.40
CA GLU A 425 5.51 11.83 -10.02
C GLU A 425 6.12 10.70 -9.18
N ALA A 426 6.22 10.87 -7.87
CA ALA A 426 6.76 9.85 -6.97
C ALA A 426 5.90 8.57 -7.00
N ILE A 427 4.57 8.71 -7.00
CA ILE A 427 3.63 7.57 -7.12
C ILE A 427 3.80 6.86 -8.47
N ASP A 428 3.89 7.59 -9.58
CA ASP A 428 4.03 6.98 -10.92
C ASP A 428 5.34 6.20 -11.08
N ARG A 429 6.43 6.67 -10.45
CA ARG A 429 7.71 5.97 -10.45
C ARG A 429 7.70 4.72 -9.57
N LEU A 430 6.96 4.76 -8.46
CA LEU A 430 6.78 3.63 -7.54
C LEU A 430 5.89 2.54 -8.12
N ILE A 431 4.77 2.93 -8.73
CA ILE A 431 3.79 2.03 -9.34
C ILE A 431 3.58 2.46 -10.79
N PRO A 432 4.41 1.94 -11.72
CA PRO A 432 4.20 2.18 -13.14
C PRO A 432 2.78 1.76 -13.57
N ALA A 433 2.10 2.63 -14.32
CA ALA A 433 0.73 2.41 -14.79
C ALA A 433 -0.32 2.18 -13.69
N ILE A 434 -0.14 2.81 -12.52
CA ILE A 434 -1.13 2.84 -11.45
C ILE A 434 -2.51 3.31 -11.95
N ASP A 435 -3.57 2.79 -11.33
CA ASP A 435 -4.92 3.30 -11.51
C ASP A 435 -4.99 4.80 -11.13
N PRO A 436 -5.45 5.68 -12.04
CA PRO A 436 -5.56 7.12 -11.77
C PRO A 436 -6.36 7.49 -10.52
N PHE A 437 -7.41 6.73 -10.19
CA PHE A 437 -8.23 6.98 -9.00
C PHE A 437 -7.54 6.50 -7.73
N VAL A 438 -6.76 5.43 -7.81
CA VAL A 438 -5.92 4.97 -6.69
C VAL A 438 -4.78 5.96 -6.46
N ARG A 439 -4.14 6.45 -7.52
CA ARG A 439 -3.12 7.50 -7.47
C ARG A 439 -3.64 8.77 -6.78
N GLU A 440 -4.84 9.22 -7.13
CA GLU A 440 -5.48 10.37 -6.49
C GLU A 440 -5.73 10.12 -4.99
N LYS A 441 -6.24 8.94 -4.64
CA LYS A 441 -6.42 8.54 -3.23
C LYS A 441 -5.09 8.52 -2.47
N ILE A 442 -4.04 7.91 -3.03
CA ILE A 442 -2.71 7.86 -2.40
C ILE A 442 -2.17 9.29 -2.21
N GLY A 443 -2.29 10.15 -3.22
CA GLY A 443 -1.93 11.57 -3.12
C GLY A 443 -2.66 12.26 -1.96
N ALA A 444 -3.99 12.12 -1.91
CA ALA A 444 -4.82 12.72 -0.87
C ALA A 444 -4.50 12.18 0.54
N TYR A 445 -4.28 10.88 0.70
CA TYR A 445 -4.00 10.25 1.99
C TYR A 445 -2.56 10.49 2.48
N SER A 446 -1.60 10.63 1.56
CA SER A 446 -0.19 10.85 1.91
C SER A 446 0.12 12.28 2.33
N GLY A 447 -0.67 13.26 1.87
CA GLY A 447 -0.43 14.68 2.14
C GLY A 447 0.96 15.16 1.70
N GLY A 448 1.54 14.53 0.68
CA GLY A 448 2.88 14.83 0.17
C GLY A 448 4.04 14.33 1.04
N ASN A 449 3.79 13.53 2.09
CA ASN A 449 4.87 12.96 2.88
C ASN A 449 5.47 11.73 2.15
N PRO A 450 6.77 11.75 1.75
CA PRO A 450 7.40 10.65 1.02
C PRO A 450 7.26 9.29 1.69
N LEU A 451 7.37 9.22 3.01
CA LEU A 451 7.22 7.96 3.74
C LEU A 451 5.79 7.40 3.60
N PHE A 452 4.76 8.25 3.69
CA PHE A 452 3.39 7.80 3.46
C PHE A 452 3.14 7.40 2.01
N ILE A 453 3.75 8.11 1.05
CA ILE A 453 3.66 7.75 -0.37
C ILE A 453 4.24 6.34 -0.59
N GLU A 454 5.45 6.07 -0.07
CA GLU A 454 6.11 4.76 -0.19
C GLU A 454 5.27 3.65 0.42
N GLU A 455 4.77 3.83 1.65
CA GLU A 455 3.98 2.81 2.35
C GLU A 455 2.60 2.58 1.71
N LEU A 456 1.90 3.63 1.31
CA LEU A 456 0.61 3.50 0.62
C LEU A 456 0.78 2.86 -0.77
N CYS A 457 1.86 3.18 -1.48
CA CYS A 457 2.20 2.51 -2.73
C CYS A 457 2.54 1.03 -2.48
N HIS A 458 3.37 0.72 -1.50
CA HIS A 458 3.71 -0.67 -1.16
C HIS A 458 2.46 -1.46 -0.76
N SER A 459 1.57 -0.88 0.04
CA SER A 459 0.27 -1.48 0.39
C SER A 459 -0.62 -1.70 -0.83
N ALA A 460 -0.62 -0.77 -1.79
CA ALA A 460 -1.39 -0.93 -3.03
C ALA A 460 -0.81 -2.03 -3.94
N MET A 461 0.50 -2.29 -3.89
CA MET A 461 1.17 -3.33 -4.69
C MET A 461 1.01 -4.74 -4.12
N VAL A 462 0.94 -4.90 -2.80
CA VAL A 462 0.82 -6.22 -2.15
C VAL A 462 -0.61 -6.79 -2.26
N GLY A 463 -1.59 -5.92 -2.51
CA GLY A 463 -2.93 -6.30 -2.96
C GLY A 463 -3.85 -6.90 -1.89
N GLU A 464 -4.89 -6.13 -1.54
CA GLU A 464 -6.27 -6.63 -1.54
C GLU A 464 -7.19 -5.43 -1.80
N GLU A 465 -7.94 -5.49 -2.91
CA GLU A 465 -9.09 -4.62 -3.16
C GLU A 465 -10.08 -4.79 -2.01
N GLU A 466 -10.62 -3.66 -1.53
CA GLU A 466 -11.70 -3.58 -0.54
C GLU A 466 -11.52 -4.46 0.70
N HIS A 467 -10.79 -3.94 1.70
CA HIS A 467 -11.15 -3.84 3.13
C HIS A 467 -9.88 -3.63 3.96
N ARG A 468 -9.58 -2.35 4.24
CA ARG A 468 -8.49 -1.83 5.10
C ARG A 468 -7.07 -2.36 4.80
N PRO A 469 -6.06 -1.47 4.71
CA PRO A 469 -4.67 -1.90 4.59
C PRO A 469 -4.20 -2.55 5.92
N HIS A 470 -4.38 -3.86 6.06
CA HIS A 470 -3.93 -4.63 7.23
C HIS A 470 -3.06 -5.82 6.79
N ALA A 471 -1.84 -5.51 6.33
CA ALA A 471 -0.64 -6.35 6.41
C ALA A 471 0.52 -5.60 5.73
N GLY A 472 1.08 -4.62 6.44
CA GLY A 472 2.17 -3.74 6.00
C GLY A 472 2.36 -2.53 6.92
N SER A 473 1.31 -2.18 7.68
CA SER A 473 1.21 -1.04 8.60
C SER A 473 1.93 -1.15 9.94
N ALA A 474 2.60 -2.27 10.25
CA ALA A 474 3.06 -2.59 11.60
C ALA A 474 3.89 -1.48 12.27
N TRP A 475 4.72 -0.75 11.52
CA TRP A 475 5.53 0.35 12.05
C TRP A 475 4.72 1.65 12.26
N LEU A 476 3.72 1.93 11.41
CA LEU A 476 2.86 3.09 11.60
C LEU A 476 1.90 2.89 12.78
N ASP A 477 1.43 1.66 12.95
CA ASP A 477 0.66 1.24 14.12
C ASP A 477 1.49 1.46 15.39
N ILE A 478 2.79 1.10 15.39
CA ILE A 478 3.73 1.37 16.49
C ILE A 478 3.86 2.87 16.79
N LEU A 479 4.01 3.73 15.77
CA LEU A 479 4.19 5.18 15.98
C LEU A 479 2.93 5.82 16.60
N ILE A 480 1.75 5.42 16.11
CA ILE A 480 0.47 5.91 16.62
C ILE A 480 0.20 5.34 18.02
N GLU A 481 0.47 4.05 18.26
CA GLU A 481 0.35 3.44 19.59
C GLU A 481 1.30 4.07 20.61
N ALA A 482 2.56 4.36 20.22
CA ALA A 482 3.54 5.00 21.09
C ALA A 482 3.10 6.41 21.52
N ARG A 483 2.46 7.16 20.61
CA ARG A 483 1.86 8.46 20.94
C ARG A 483 0.63 8.28 21.83
N PHE A 484 -0.24 7.32 21.51
CA PHE A 484 -1.48 7.05 22.26
C PHE A 484 -1.20 6.57 23.68
N ALA A 485 -0.15 5.75 23.89
CA ALA A 485 0.27 5.25 25.19
C ALA A 485 0.78 6.33 26.17
N ARG A 486 1.01 7.55 25.69
CA ARG A 486 1.40 8.71 26.52
C ARG A 486 0.19 9.48 27.06
N LEU A 487 -1.03 9.18 26.60
CA LEU A 487 -2.24 9.82 27.10
C LEU A 487 -2.55 9.38 28.54
N PRO A 488 -2.98 10.31 29.42
CA PRO A 488 -3.65 9.97 30.68
C PRO A 488 -4.84 9.03 30.47
N ASP A 489 -5.10 8.14 31.42
CA ASP A 489 -6.13 7.08 31.29
C ASP A 489 -7.52 7.63 30.92
N ALA A 490 -7.93 8.75 31.53
CA ALA A 490 -9.22 9.39 31.22
C ALA A 490 -9.30 9.92 29.78
N GLN A 491 -8.20 10.44 29.23
CA GLN A 491 -8.11 10.89 27.83
C GLN A 491 -8.08 9.68 26.88
N ALA A 492 -7.34 8.63 27.24
CA ALA A 492 -7.26 7.40 26.46
C ALA A 492 -8.61 6.69 26.36
N ASP A 493 -9.40 6.62 27.43
CA ASP A 493 -10.72 6.01 27.43
C ASP A 493 -11.72 6.80 26.57
N LEU A 494 -11.70 8.13 26.67
CA LEU A 494 -12.50 9.00 25.81
C LEU A 494 -12.15 8.81 24.32
N ALA A 495 -10.86 8.76 23.99
CA ALA A 495 -10.38 8.54 22.64
C ALA A 495 -10.73 7.13 22.11
N ARG A 496 -10.74 6.09 22.95
CA ARG A 496 -11.20 4.73 22.58
C ARG A 496 -12.68 4.74 22.22
N ILE A 497 -13.53 5.38 23.02
CA ILE A 497 -14.97 5.45 22.75
C ILE A 497 -15.23 6.28 21.49
N ALA A 498 -14.53 7.40 21.31
CA ALA A 498 -14.57 8.20 20.09
C ALA A 498 -14.18 7.36 18.85
N ALA A 499 -13.12 6.55 18.96
CA ALA A 499 -12.68 5.66 17.88
C ALA A 499 -13.73 4.58 17.55
N ILE A 500 -14.47 4.06 18.55
CA ILE A 500 -15.58 3.12 18.33
C ILE A 500 -16.75 3.80 17.62
N ILE A 501 -17.09 5.04 17.98
CA ILE A 501 -18.15 5.83 17.32
C ILE A 501 -17.83 6.00 15.83
N GLY A 502 -16.60 6.41 15.49
CA GLY A 502 -16.17 6.47 14.09
C GLY A 502 -15.12 7.55 13.82
N THR A 503 -14.83 7.76 12.54
CA THR A 503 -13.88 8.80 12.09
C THR A 503 -14.42 10.21 12.30
N VAL A 504 -15.75 10.37 12.16
CA VAL A 504 -16.51 11.56 12.54
C VAL A 504 -17.35 11.20 13.76
N VAL A 505 -17.26 12.00 14.80
CA VAL A 505 -17.83 11.75 16.13
C VAL A 505 -18.82 12.87 16.45
N PRO A 506 -20.13 12.63 16.34
CA PRO A 506 -21.14 13.60 16.75
C PRO A 506 -21.03 13.87 18.26
N ILE A 507 -20.98 15.14 18.67
CA ILE A 507 -20.79 15.52 20.08
C ILE A 507 -21.93 14.99 20.95
N TRP A 508 -23.18 15.08 20.48
CA TRP A 508 -24.35 14.56 21.20
C TRP A 508 -24.25 13.06 21.49
N LEU A 509 -23.64 12.30 20.57
CA LEU A 509 -23.51 10.84 20.71
C LEU A 509 -22.36 10.50 21.65
N LEU A 510 -21.26 11.25 21.57
CA LEU A 510 -20.16 11.15 22.54
C LEU A 510 -20.67 11.46 23.95
N GLU A 511 -21.44 12.53 24.14
CA GLU A 511 -22.02 12.92 25.42
C GLU A 511 -22.99 11.84 25.93
N ARG A 512 -23.87 11.30 25.07
CA ARG A 512 -24.81 10.24 25.47
C ARG A 512 -24.10 8.96 25.94
N VAL A 513 -22.97 8.62 25.33
CA VAL A 513 -22.21 7.40 25.63
C VAL A 513 -21.19 7.60 26.75
N THR A 514 -20.64 8.81 26.93
CA THR A 514 -19.55 9.06 27.89
C THR A 514 -19.91 9.98 29.04
N GLY A 515 -20.94 10.82 28.88
CA GLY A 515 -21.29 11.91 29.80
C GLY A 515 -20.47 13.18 29.60
N HIS A 516 -19.56 13.24 28.63
CA HIS A 516 -18.70 14.39 28.35
C HIS A 516 -19.16 15.12 27.09
N ASP A 517 -19.47 16.41 27.22
CA ASP A 517 -19.81 17.30 26.10
C ASP A 517 -18.56 17.74 25.31
N GLY A 518 -18.75 18.59 24.30
CA GLY A 518 -17.67 19.08 23.44
C GLY A 518 -16.70 20.06 24.11
N ASP A 519 -17.12 20.73 25.18
CA ASP A 519 -16.33 21.73 25.90
C ASP A 519 -15.59 21.14 27.11
N HIS A 520 -15.88 19.88 27.42
CA HIS A 520 -15.27 19.13 28.50
C HIS A 520 -13.73 19.17 28.42
N PRO A 521 -13.00 19.37 29.54
CA PRO A 521 -11.54 19.47 29.52
C PRO A 521 -10.83 18.33 28.79
N LEU A 522 -11.28 17.10 28.96
CA LEU A 522 -10.70 15.92 28.27
C LEU A 522 -10.82 15.98 26.74
N VAL A 523 -11.90 16.59 26.19
CA VAL A 523 -12.05 16.77 24.74
C VAL A 523 -11.09 17.84 24.25
N ARG A 524 -10.97 18.95 24.98
CA ARG A 524 -10.03 20.04 24.65
C ARG A 524 -8.58 19.56 24.66
N ASP A 525 -8.20 18.75 25.65
CA ASP A 525 -6.86 18.17 25.74
C ASP A 525 -6.53 17.29 24.51
N LEU A 526 -7.48 16.46 24.05
CA LEU A 526 -7.30 15.63 22.86
C LEU A 526 -7.21 16.45 21.56
N ILE A 527 -7.79 17.65 21.54
CA ILE A 527 -7.68 18.61 20.44
C ILE A 527 -6.31 19.28 20.44
N GLU A 528 -5.86 19.80 21.58
CA GLU A 528 -4.53 20.41 21.74
C GLU A 528 -3.41 19.42 21.41
N GLN A 529 -3.62 18.15 21.76
CA GLN A 529 -2.68 17.07 21.47
C GLN A 529 -2.87 16.45 20.08
N ASP A 530 -3.67 17.06 19.20
CA ASP A 530 -3.78 16.70 17.77
C ASP A 530 -4.31 15.28 17.49
N PHE A 531 -4.98 14.64 18.45
CA PHE A 531 -5.64 13.33 18.27
C PHE A 531 -7.00 13.48 17.58
N ILE A 532 -7.76 14.47 18.02
CA ILE A 532 -9.08 14.80 17.53
C ILE A 532 -9.07 16.27 17.10
N LEU A 533 -9.84 16.64 16.10
CA LEU A 533 -10.01 18.01 15.64
C LEU A 533 -11.51 18.32 15.57
N PRO A 534 -11.89 19.62 15.60
CA PRO A 534 -13.22 20.01 15.17
C PRO A 534 -13.55 19.43 13.79
N GLY A 535 -14.74 18.85 13.66
CA GLY A 535 -15.24 18.34 12.39
C GLY A 535 -15.61 19.47 11.43
N GLU A 536 -15.83 19.14 10.17
CA GLU A 536 -16.24 20.12 9.14
C GLU A 536 -17.66 20.66 9.36
N ARG A 537 -18.47 19.97 10.16
CA ARG A 537 -19.83 20.36 10.53
C ARG A 537 -19.87 20.76 11.99
N ASP A 538 -20.58 21.84 12.28
CA ASP A 538 -20.87 22.25 13.66
C ASP A 538 -21.48 21.09 14.46
N GLY A 539 -21.01 20.91 15.69
CA GLY A 539 -21.45 19.82 16.56
C GLY A 539 -20.78 18.47 16.30
N THR A 540 -19.70 18.42 15.51
CA THR A 540 -18.94 17.18 15.25
C THR A 540 -17.46 17.32 15.57
N LEU A 541 -16.84 16.21 15.95
CA LEU A 541 -15.41 16.03 16.11
C LEU A 541 -14.90 15.03 15.06
N ARG A 542 -13.61 15.02 14.74
CA ARG A 542 -13.01 14.03 13.83
C ARG A 542 -11.59 13.67 14.22
N PHE A 543 -11.14 12.47 13.88
CA PHE A 543 -9.70 12.16 14.00
C PHE A 543 -8.90 12.93 12.94
N LYS A 544 -7.69 13.37 13.32
CA LYS A 544 -6.77 14.07 12.39
C LYS A 544 -6.41 13.19 11.19
N HIS A 545 -6.21 11.89 11.43
CA HIS A 545 -5.95 10.88 10.40
C HIS A 545 -6.81 9.63 10.65
N GLY A 546 -7.38 9.03 9.61
CA GLY A 546 -8.21 7.81 9.73
C GLY A 546 -7.46 6.62 10.31
N ILE A 547 -6.16 6.49 10.00
CA ILE A 547 -5.31 5.44 10.56
C ILE A 547 -5.11 5.59 12.07
N THR A 548 -5.11 6.82 12.61
CA THR A 548 -5.07 7.05 14.06
C THR A 548 -6.29 6.46 14.75
N ARG A 549 -7.47 6.64 14.16
CA ARG A 549 -8.71 6.02 14.65
C ARG A 549 -8.63 4.50 14.59
N ASP A 550 -8.14 3.93 13.49
CA ASP A 550 -8.11 2.48 13.29
C ASP A 550 -7.14 1.79 14.27
N VAL A 551 -5.97 2.36 14.51
CA VAL A 551 -5.02 1.87 15.51
C VAL A 551 -5.62 1.91 16.92
N ILE A 552 -6.23 3.05 17.30
CA ILE A 552 -6.88 3.19 18.61
C ILE A 552 -8.04 2.20 18.74
N TYR A 553 -8.87 2.08 17.70
CA TYR A 553 -9.95 1.09 17.64
C TYR A 553 -9.39 -0.32 17.84
N ASP A 554 -8.31 -0.66 17.15
CA ASP A 554 -7.66 -1.98 17.20
C ASP A 554 -6.98 -2.33 18.54
N SER A 555 -6.66 -1.32 19.35
CA SER A 555 -6.21 -1.49 20.73
C SER A 555 -7.33 -1.90 21.70
N VAL A 556 -8.61 -1.64 21.38
CA VAL A 556 -9.73 -1.93 22.32
C VAL A 556 -10.03 -3.44 22.34
N GLY A 557 -10.25 -4.03 23.52
CA GLY A 557 -10.63 -5.45 23.63
C GLY A 557 -12.01 -5.77 23.01
N LEU A 558 -12.16 -6.95 22.39
CA LEU A 558 -13.38 -7.35 21.66
C LEU A 558 -14.67 -7.23 22.48
N ARG A 559 -14.66 -7.67 23.75
CA ARG A 559 -15.83 -7.59 24.64
C ARG A 559 -16.25 -6.14 24.87
N MET A 560 -15.28 -5.27 25.08
CA MET A 560 -15.52 -3.84 25.30
C MET A 560 -16.02 -3.17 24.01
N ARG A 561 -15.43 -3.49 22.85
CA ARG A 561 -15.94 -3.04 21.55
C ARG A 561 -17.40 -3.43 21.36
N ARG A 562 -17.74 -4.72 21.51
CA ARG A 562 -19.12 -5.21 21.34
C ARG A 562 -20.10 -4.49 22.27
N THR A 563 -19.72 -4.29 23.52
CA THR A 563 -20.54 -3.57 24.51
C THR A 563 -20.79 -2.12 24.09
N PHE A 564 -19.75 -1.40 23.69
CA PHE A 564 -19.90 -0.01 23.25
C PHE A 564 -20.61 0.11 21.90
N HIS A 565 -20.35 -0.77 20.94
CA HIS A 565 -21.10 -0.81 19.67
C HIS A 565 -22.59 -1.02 19.92
N HIS A 566 -22.98 -1.95 20.79
CA HIS A 566 -24.38 -2.15 21.15
C HIS A 566 -24.99 -0.92 21.84
N ARG A 567 -24.25 -0.30 22.78
CA ARG A 567 -24.71 0.94 23.46
C ARG A 567 -24.87 2.12 22.49
N ILE A 568 -23.96 2.26 21.53
CA ILE A 568 -24.02 3.30 20.48
C ILE A 568 -25.22 3.04 19.56
N ALA A 569 -25.42 1.79 19.12
CA ALA A 569 -26.56 1.42 18.29
C ALA A 569 -27.90 1.76 18.98
N GLU A 570 -28.00 1.49 20.27
CA GLU A 570 -29.18 1.82 21.06
C GLU A 570 -29.41 3.33 21.20
N ALA A 571 -28.34 4.11 21.41
CA ALA A 571 -28.42 5.57 21.45
C ALA A 571 -28.88 6.17 20.12
N LEU A 572 -28.38 5.63 19.00
CA LEU A 572 -28.81 6.00 17.65
C LEU A 572 -30.30 5.68 17.41
N ARG A 573 -30.74 4.49 17.82
CA ARG A 573 -32.14 4.06 17.70
C ARG A 573 -33.09 4.98 18.47
N GLN A 574 -32.75 5.32 19.72
CA GLN A 574 -33.53 6.23 20.55
C GLN A 574 -33.62 7.63 19.92
N ARG A 575 -32.51 8.17 19.42
CA ARG A 575 -32.49 9.49 18.76
C ARG A 575 -33.30 9.49 17.46
N GLY A 576 -33.24 8.39 16.70
CA GLY A 576 -34.01 8.19 15.48
C GLY A 576 -35.52 8.20 15.72
N ALA A 577 -35.99 7.60 16.81
CA ALA A 577 -37.42 7.62 17.16
C ALA A 577 -37.97 9.05 17.35
N ASP A 578 -37.14 9.99 17.83
CA ASP A 578 -37.54 11.38 18.09
C ASP A 578 -37.38 12.30 16.87
N SER A 579 -36.42 12.02 15.98
CA SER A 579 -35.96 12.97 14.94
C SER A 579 -36.04 12.42 13.50
N GLY A 580 -36.42 11.15 13.34
CA GLY A 580 -36.46 10.41 12.08
C GLY A 580 -35.38 9.31 12.02
N GLU A 581 -35.80 8.04 12.06
CA GLU A 581 -34.88 6.89 12.11
C GLU A 581 -34.02 6.74 10.85
N GLU A 582 -34.51 7.22 9.71
CA GLU A 582 -33.86 7.03 8.41
C GLU A 582 -32.46 7.61 8.34
N GLU A 583 -32.14 8.67 9.10
CA GLU A 583 -30.81 9.28 9.13
C GLU A 583 -29.75 8.32 9.69
N PHE A 584 -30.14 7.39 10.55
CA PHE A 584 -29.22 6.56 11.33
C PHE A 584 -29.12 5.11 10.84
N TYR A 585 -29.85 4.69 9.80
CA TYR A 585 -29.87 3.29 9.33
C TYR A 585 -28.47 2.71 9.06
N GLU A 586 -27.61 3.43 8.34
CA GLU A 586 -26.24 2.98 8.03
C GLU A 586 -25.38 2.81 9.29
N ALA A 587 -25.44 3.77 10.21
CA ALA A 587 -24.71 3.70 11.47
C ALA A 587 -25.25 2.58 12.38
N MET A 588 -26.57 2.41 12.47
CA MET A 588 -27.19 1.32 13.23
C MET A 588 -26.80 -0.04 12.65
N ALA A 589 -26.82 -0.21 11.32
CA ALA A 589 -26.38 -1.44 10.66
C ALA A 589 -24.93 -1.81 11.05
N TYR A 590 -24.01 -0.83 10.98
CA TYR A 590 -22.63 -1.01 11.38
C TYR A 590 -22.49 -1.37 12.87
N HIS A 591 -23.10 -0.59 13.76
CA HIS A 591 -22.93 -0.80 15.21
C HIS A 591 -23.65 -2.05 15.73
N PHE A 592 -24.80 -2.46 15.18
CA PHE A 592 -25.40 -3.75 15.54
C PHE A 592 -24.56 -4.93 15.04
N ARG A 593 -23.98 -4.83 13.84
CA ARG A 593 -23.09 -5.87 13.29
C ARG A 593 -21.85 -6.04 14.16
N GLU A 594 -21.11 -4.97 14.44
CA GLU A 594 -19.91 -5.02 15.28
C GLU A 594 -20.25 -5.35 16.76
N GLY A 595 -21.48 -5.08 17.19
CA GLY A 595 -22.04 -5.47 18.48
C GLY A 595 -22.39 -6.97 18.60
N GLY A 596 -22.50 -7.68 17.47
CA GLY A 596 -22.88 -9.10 17.42
C GLY A 596 -24.38 -9.38 17.35
N ASP A 597 -25.21 -8.40 17.01
CA ASP A 597 -26.65 -8.58 16.76
C ASP A 597 -26.92 -8.66 15.25
N ALA A 598 -26.85 -9.88 14.71
CA ALA A 598 -27.03 -10.15 13.29
C ALA A 598 -28.46 -9.83 12.80
N ALA A 599 -29.48 -9.98 13.64
CA ALA A 599 -30.87 -9.72 13.24
C ALA A 599 -31.12 -8.22 13.02
N SER A 600 -30.71 -7.38 13.98
CA SER A 600 -30.82 -5.92 13.86
C SER A 600 -29.88 -5.38 12.78
N ALA A 601 -28.68 -5.94 12.63
CA ALA A 601 -27.76 -5.58 11.55
C ALA A 601 -28.39 -5.82 10.17
N ALA A 602 -28.98 -7.00 9.93
CA ALA A 602 -29.66 -7.31 8.69
C ALA A 602 -30.83 -6.36 8.41
N HIS A 603 -31.62 -6.02 9.43
CA HIS A 603 -32.75 -5.09 9.33
C HIS A 603 -32.34 -3.69 8.90
N TYR A 604 -31.44 -3.06 9.65
CA TYR A 604 -31.04 -1.69 9.34
C TYR A 604 -30.16 -1.59 8.10
N ALA A 605 -29.38 -2.62 7.76
CA ALA A 605 -28.63 -2.67 6.51
C ALA A 605 -29.56 -2.74 5.30
N GLU A 606 -30.63 -3.54 5.35
CA GLU A 606 -31.64 -3.58 4.29
C GLU A 606 -32.32 -2.23 4.11
N LEU A 607 -32.79 -1.60 5.20
CA LEU A 607 -33.42 -0.27 5.15
C LEU A 607 -32.45 0.81 4.64
N SER A 608 -31.18 0.75 5.04
CA SER A 608 -30.14 1.64 4.55
C SER A 608 -29.91 1.45 3.04
N GLY A 609 -29.86 0.20 2.59
CA GLY A 609 -29.75 -0.15 1.18
C GLY A 609 -30.95 0.35 0.36
N ASP A 610 -32.17 0.19 0.87
CA ASP A 610 -33.40 0.66 0.23
C ASP A 610 -33.45 2.20 0.15
N LYS A 611 -33.05 2.90 1.21
CA LYS A 611 -32.93 4.35 1.24
C LYS A 611 -31.90 4.84 0.22
N ALA A 612 -30.73 4.21 0.19
CA ALA A 612 -29.68 4.52 -0.77
C ALA A 612 -30.13 4.26 -2.21
N MET A 613 -30.85 3.16 -2.46
CA MET A 613 -31.45 2.85 -3.75
C MET A 613 -32.47 3.92 -4.18
N ALA A 614 -33.37 4.34 -3.28
CA ALA A 614 -34.35 5.39 -3.55
C ALA A 614 -33.69 6.75 -3.86
N ALA A 615 -32.56 7.04 -3.21
CA ALA A 615 -31.72 8.20 -3.45
C ALA A 615 -30.77 8.05 -4.67
N SER A 616 -30.80 6.91 -5.37
CA SER A 616 -29.88 6.56 -6.46
C SER A 616 -28.39 6.55 -6.08
N ALA A 617 -28.08 6.39 -4.79
CA ALA A 617 -26.74 6.19 -4.25
C ALA A 617 -26.35 4.71 -4.35
N LEU A 618 -26.12 4.23 -5.57
CA LEU A 618 -26.01 2.80 -5.88
C LEU A 618 -24.85 2.09 -5.16
N ASP A 619 -23.66 2.70 -5.09
CA ASP A 619 -22.50 2.13 -4.39
C ASP A 619 -22.81 1.85 -2.91
N ARG A 620 -23.50 2.80 -2.26
CA ARG A 620 -23.93 2.64 -0.86
C ARG A 620 -25.01 1.58 -0.73
N ALA A 621 -25.95 1.52 -1.68
CA ALA A 621 -26.97 0.48 -1.70
C ALA A 621 -26.33 -0.92 -1.80
N GLN A 622 -25.37 -1.09 -2.72
CA GLN A 622 -24.63 -2.34 -2.86
C GLN A 622 -23.92 -2.74 -1.56
N ALA A 623 -23.16 -1.82 -0.96
CA ALA A 623 -22.43 -2.07 0.28
C ALA A 623 -23.38 -2.53 1.41
N GLN A 624 -24.51 -1.83 1.59
CA GLN A 624 -25.46 -2.14 2.65
C GLN A 624 -26.23 -3.44 2.39
N TYR A 625 -26.60 -3.75 1.15
CA TYR A 625 -27.21 -5.04 0.83
C TYR A 625 -26.26 -6.21 1.07
N ARG A 626 -24.96 -6.08 0.76
CA ARG A 626 -23.96 -7.12 1.11
C ARG A 626 -23.93 -7.35 2.62
N VAL A 627 -23.88 -6.28 3.42
CA VAL A 627 -23.94 -6.36 4.89
C VAL A 627 -25.22 -7.07 5.36
N ALA A 628 -26.36 -6.77 4.74
CA ALA A 628 -27.63 -7.40 5.10
C ALA A 628 -27.63 -8.91 4.79
N LEU A 629 -27.10 -9.32 3.64
CA LEU A 629 -27.00 -10.72 3.24
C LEU A 629 -26.08 -11.49 4.19
N ASP A 630 -24.88 -10.97 4.47
CA ASP A 630 -23.90 -11.59 5.37
C ASP A 630 -24.44 -11.73 6.80
N ALA A 631 -25.21 -10.75 7.27
CA ALA A 631 -25.86 -10.80 8.57
C ALA A 631 -26.99 -11.86 8.59
N LEU A 632 -27.76 -12.00 7.51
CA LEU A 632 -28.78 -13.06 7.40
C LEU A 632 -28.17 -14.46 7.37
N ASP A 633 -26.95 -14.63 6.86
CA ASP A 633 -26.26 -15.93 6.84
C ASP A 633 -25.79 -16.41 8.20
N GLN A 634 -25.69 -15.51 9.19
CA GLN A 634 -25.36 -15.86 10.57
C GLN A 634 -26.57 -16.36 11.36
N LEU A 635 -27.76 -16.29 10.78
CA LEU A 635 -29.01 -16.69 11.41
C LEU A 635 -29.47 -18.06 10.88
N ASP A 636 -30.22 -18.81 11.69
CA ASP A 636 -30.78 -20.11 11.28
C ASP A 636 -31.64 -20.01 10.01
N ALA A 637 -31.59 -21.03 9.16
CA ALA A 637 -32.38 -21.05 7.92
C ALA A 637 -33.88 -21.19 8.22
N THR A 638 -34.70 -20.31 7.63
CA THR A 638 -36.17 -20.37 7.63
C THR A 638 -36.70 -19.88 6.28
N ASP A 639 -37.91 -20.25 5.90
CA ASP A 639 -38.51 -19.82 4.62
C ASP A 639 -38.64 -18.29 4.53
N ASP A 640 -39.00 -17.62 5.62
CA ASP A 640 -39.08 -16.16 5.69
C ASP A 640 -37.72 -15.50 5.43
N ARG A 641 -36.66 -16.01 6.08
CA ARG A 641 -35.29 -15.51 5.86
C ARG A 641 -34.79 -15.80 4.46
N TYR A 642 -35.17 -16.93 3.86
CA TYR A 642 -34.87 -17.24 2.46
C TYR A 642 -35.51 -16.21 1.51
N GLN A 643 -36.81 -15.93 1.67
CA GLN A 643 -37.52 -14.94 0.85
C GLN A 643 -36.91 -13.54 1.00
N ARG A 644 -36.59 -13.15 2.23
CA ARG A 644 -35.93 -11.88 2.52
C ARG A 644 -34.54 -11.79 1.88
N TRP A 645 -33.73 -12.83 2.04
CA TRP A 645 -32.39 -12.93 1.44
C TRP A 645 -32.46 -12.81 -0.10
N ASN A 646 -33.38 -13.54 -0.74
CA ASN A 646 -33.59 -13.46 -2.20
C ASN A 646 -34.04 -12.06 -2.65
N GLY A 647 -34.96 -11.44 -1.91
CA GLY A 647 -35.43 -10.08 -2.20
C GLY A 647 -34.32 -9.05 -2.14
N ILE A 648 -33.42 -9.17 -1.15
CA ILE A 648 -32.21 -8.32 -1.03
C ILE A 648 -31.23 -8.60 -2.18
N ALA A 649 -30.93 -9.87 -2.48
CA ALA A 649 -30.03 -10.24 -3.57
C ALA A 649 -30.50 -9.70 -4.93
N ARG A 650 -31.81 -9.70 -5.19
CA ARG A 650 -32.37 -9.10 -6.41
C ARG A 650 -32.16 -7.57 -6.45
N ARG A 651 -32.37 -6.87 -5.33
CA ARG A 651 -32.13 -5.42 -5.23
C ARG A 651 -30.65 -5.06 -5.32
N LEU A 652 -29.77 -5.90 -4.78
CA LEU A 652 -28.32 -5.79 -4.99
C LEU A 652 -27.98 -5.85 -6.47
N GLY A 653 -28.52 -6.82 -7.21
CA GLY A 653 -28.31 -6.88 -8.66
C GLY A 653 -28.75 -5.61 -9.39
N LEU A 654 -29.90 -5.04 -9.00
CA LEU A 654 -30.35 -3.74 -9.54
C LEU A 654 -29.38 -2.59 -9.19
N ALA A 655 -28.78 -2.61 -8.00
CA ALA A 655 -27.79 -1.63 -7.56
C ALA A 655 -26.45 -1.79 -8.31
N SER A 656 -26.15 -3.00 -8.78
CA SER A 656 -24.93 -3.35 -9.53
C SER A 656 -25.06 -3.17 -11.04
N VAL A 657 -26.21 -2.67 -11.55
CA VAL A 657 -26.34 -2.38 -12.98
C VAL A 657 -25.37 -1.25 -13.34
N PHE A 658 -24.52 -1.50 -14.35
CA PHE A 658 -23.39 -0.68 -14.78
C PHE A 658 -22.21 -0.66 -13.80
N ASP A 659 -22.25 -1.45 -12.73
CA ASP A 659 -21.12 -1.69 -11.84
C ASP A 659 -20.78 -3.17 -11.61
N PRO A 660 -20.48 -3.93 -12.69
CA PRO A 660 -20.10 -5.33 -12.59
C PRO A 660 -18.69 -5.47 -11.98
N SER A 661 -18.61 -6.33 -10.96
CA SER A 661 -17.36 -6.71 -10.28
C SER A 661 -17.32 -8.22 -10.00
N ARG A 662 -16.13 -8.81 -9.92
CA ARG A 662 -15.97 -10.26 -9.71
C ARG A 662 -16.40 -10.73 -8.33
N ASP A 663 -16.28 -9.89 -7.30
CA ASP A 663 -16.70 -10.22 -5.93
C ASP A 663 -18.21 -10.53 -5.84
N GLN A 664 -19.01 -9.97 -6.74
CA GLN A 664 -20.45 -10.19 -6.82
C GLN A 664 -20.82 -11.61 -7.27
N PHE A 665 -19.89 -12.38 -7.87
CA PHE A 665 -20.19 -13.74 -8.34
C PHE A 665 -20.60 -14.68 -7.22
N ASP A 666 -19.94 -14.62 -6.06
CA ASP A 666 -20.24 -15.51 -4.92
C ASP A 666 -21.72 -15.35 -4.52
N ILE A 667 -22.18 -14.10 -4.42
CA ILE A 667 -23.54 -13.78 -4.00
C ILE A 667 -24.56 -14.36 -4.98
N PHE A 668 -24.40 -14.16 -6.30
CA PHE A 668 -25.38 -14.66 -7.26
C PHE A 668 -25.29 -16.17 -7.50
N GLN A 669 -24.11 -16.78 -7.31
CA GLN A 669 -23.99 -18.25 -7.29
C GLN A 669 -24.70 -18.85 -6.08
N ARG A 670 -24.58 -18.22 -4.90
CA ARG A 670 -25.32 -18.61 -3.71
C ARG A 670 -26.81 -18.38 -3.87
N ALA A 671 -27.23 -17.29 -4.50
CA ALA A 671 -28.63 -17.03 -4.86
C ALA A 671 -29.19 -18.15 -5.74
N LEU A 672 -28.44 -18.55 -6.77
CA LEU A 672 -28.82 -19.64 -7.66
C LEU A 672 -28.92 -20.98 -6.89
N ALA A 673 -27.93 -21.31 -6.06
CA ALA A 673 -27.92 -22.54 -5.28
C ALA A 673 -29.12 -22.62 -4.32
N ARG A 674 -29.42 -21.51 -3.62
CA ARG A 674 -30.60 -21.42 -2.75
C ARG A 674 -31.90 -21.51 -3.53
N ALA A 675 -32.00 -20.83 -4.67
CA ALA A 675 -33.19 -20.89 -5.52
C ALA A 675 -33.46 -22.31 -6.04
N ILE A 676 -32.42 -23.04 -6.45
CA ILE A 676 -32.52 -24.44 -6.85
C ILE A 676 -32.98 -25.34 -5.69
N ALA A 677 -32.38 -25.17 -4.50
CA ALA A 677 -32.73 -25.97 -3.33
C ALA A 677 -34.20 -25.80 -2.90
N HIS A 678 -34.74 -24.59 -3.07
CA HIS A 678 -36.14 -24.27 -2.76
C HIS A 678 -37.11 -24.49 -3.95
N GLY A 679 -36.62 -24.85 -5.14
CA GLY A 679 -37.46 -25.03 -6.33
C GLY A 679 -38.11 -23.74 -6.85
N ASP A 680 -37.55 -22.57 -6.54
CA ASP A 680 -38.11 -21.26 -6.93
C ASP A 680 -37.64 -20.87 -8.34
N GLY A 681 -38.47 -21.19 -9.33
CA GLY A 681 -38.19 -20.89 -10.75
C GLY A 681 -38.00 -19.40 -11.06
N GLY A 682 -38.68 -18.52 -10.32
CA GLY A 682 -38.54 -17.07 -10.49
C GLY A 682 -37.19 -16.57 -9.96
N ALA A 683 -36.78 -17.03 -8.79
CA ALA A 683 -35.47 -16.72 -8.22
C ALA A 683 -34.32 -17.32 -9.04
N ILE A 684 -34.49 -18.53 -9.62
CA ILE A 684 -33.54 -19.12 -10.57
C ILE A 684 -33.34 -18.20 -11.77
N ALA A 685 -34.43 -17.70 -12.36
CA ALA A 685 -34.36 -16.81 -13.51
C ALA A 685 -33.60 -15.51 -13.21
N TRP A 686 -33.84 -14.90 -12.05
CA TRP A 686 -33.13 -13.69 -11.61
C TRP A 686 -31.65 -13.94 -11.32
N ALA A 687 -31.31 -15.04 -10.64
CA ALA A 687 -29.92 -15.36 -10.33
C ALA A 687 -29.10 -15.66 -11.61
N GLU A 688 -29.65 -16.46 -12.53
CA GLU A 688 -29.04 -16.71 -13.84
C GLU A 688 -28.91 -15.41 -14.66
N TYR A 689 -29.91 -14.52 -14.60
CA TYR A 689 -29.84 -13.22 -15.28
C TYR A 689 -28.68 -12.37 -14.75
N TRP A 690 -28.52 -12.25 -13.42
CA TRP A 690 -27.44 -11.46 -12.84
C TRP A 690 -26.07 -12.05 -13.14
N LEU A 691 -25.90 -13.37 -13.07
CA LEU A 691 -24.68 -14.04 -13.52
C LEU A 691 -24.38 -13.76 -15.01
N GLY A 692 -25.41 -13.74 -15.86
CA GLY A 692 -25.29 -13.34 -17.26
C GLY A 692 -24.85 -11.89 -17.42
N TYR A 693 -25.46 -10.97 -16.67
CA TYR A 693 -25.14 -9.54 -16.67
C TYR A 693 -23.69 -9.26 -16.22
N LEU A 694 -23.23 -9.89 -15.14
CA LEU A 694 -21.85 -9.75 -14.66
C LEU A 694 -20.83 -10.24 -15.68
N ASN A 695 -21.04 -11.45 -16.22
CA ASN A 695 -20.16 -11.97 -17.27
C ASN A 695 -20.16 -11.07 -18.50
N TYR A 696 -21.31 -10.48 -18.86
CA TYR A 696 -21.37 -9.52 -19.95
C TYR A 696 -20.46 -8.34 -19.62
N GLY A 697 -20.69 -7.66 -18.49
CA GLY A 697 -19.97 -6.47 -18.04
C GLY A 697 -18.44 -6.65 -17.93
N LEU A 698 -17.98 -7.82 -17.49
CA LEU A 698 -16.56 -8.17 -17.37
C LEU A 698 -15.91 -8.56 -18.72
N GLY A 699 -16.70 -8.71 -19.78
CA GLY A 699 -16.23 -9.07 -21.12
C GLY A 699 -16.05 -10.58 -21.34
N GLU A 700 -16.72 -11.40 -20.52
CA GLU A 700 -16.80 -12.86 -20.63
C GLU A 700 -18.06 -13.27 -21.42
N SER A 701 -18.20 -12.74 -22.63
CA SER A 701 -19.46 -12.77 -23.40
C SER A 701 -20.01 -14.18 -23.68
N ALA A 702 -19.15 -15.19 -23.84
CA ALA A 702 -19.60 -16.57 -24.03
C ALA A 702 -20.34 -17.14 -22.81
N LYS A 703 -19.84 -16.85 -21.60
CA LYS A 703 -20.50 -17.22 -20.35
C LYS A 703 -21.77 -16.41 -20.16
N ALA A 704 -21.72 -15.11 -20.49
CA ALA A 704 -22.87 -14.22 -20.42
C ALA A 704 -24.06 -14.75 -21.25
N ILE A 705 -23.80 -15.15 -22.49
CA ILE A 705 -24.78 -15.76 -23.39
C ILE A 705 -25.40 -17.01 -22.77
N THR A 706 -24.57 -17.92 -22.24
CA THR A 706 -25.03 -19.18 -21.64
C THR A 706 -25.97 -18.94 -20.46
N HIS A 707 -25.60 -18.05 -19.55
CA HIS A 707 -26.42 -17.68 -18.40
C HIS A 707 -27.72 -16.96 -18.82
N CYS A 708 -27.65 -16.03 -19.77
CA CYS A 708 -28.83 -15.35 -20.29
C CYS A 708 -29.82 -16.32 -20.99
N GLU A 709 -29.34 -17.34 -21.70
CA GLU A 709 -30.21 -18.36 -22.31
C GLU A 709 -30.93 -19.21 -21.25
N ARG A 710 -30.23 -19.60 -20.18
CA ARG A 710 -30.84 -20.29 -19.03
C ARG A 710 -31.85 -19.41 -18.30
N ALA A 711 -31.49 -18.16 -18.05
CA ALA A 711 -32.38 -17.17 -17.45
C ALA A 711 -33.64 -16.98 -18.29
N LEU A 712 -33.51 -16.91 -19.62
CA LEU A 712 -34.64 -16.73 -20.53
C LEU A 712 -35.59 -17.93 -20.50
N ALA A 713 -35.06 -19.15 -20.46
CA ALA A 713 -35.86 -20.36 -20.31
C ALA A 713 -36.60 -20.39 -18.96
N ALA A 714 -35.90 -20.09 -17.87
CA ALA A 714 -36.49 -20.05 -16.53
C ALA A 714 -37.57 -18.95 -16.39
N ALA A 715 -37.31 -17.74 -16.89
CA ALA A 715 -38.26 -16.63 -16.84
C ALA A 715 -39.56 -16.92 -17.61
N ARG A 716 -39.45 -17.59 -18.77
CA ARG A 716 -40.62 -18.03 -19.55
C ARG A 716 -41.44 -19.08 -18.80
N ASN A 717 -40.79 -20.06 -18.19
CA ASN A 717 -41.47 -21.08 -17.39
C ASN A 717 -42.15 -20.49 -16.16
N ALA A 718 -41.57 -19.43 -15.58
CA ALA A 718 -42.13 -18.70 -14.45
C ALA A 718 -43.21 -17.66 -14.84
N GLY A 719 -43.40 -17.38 -16.13
CA GLY A 719 -44.35 -16.36 -16.61
C GLY A 719 -43.94 -14.91 -16.31
N ASP A 720 -42.64 -14.62 -16.13
CA ASP A 720 -42.15 -13.26 -15.89
C ASP A 720 -41.81 -12.54 -17.22
N ASP A 721 -42.83 -11.93 -17.82
CA ASP A 721 -42.71 -11.21 -19.09
C ASP A 721 -41.76 -10.00 -18.99
N ARG A 722 -41.74 -9.32 -17.84
CA ARG A 722 -40.88 -8.14 -17.63
C ARG A 722 -39.42 -8.55 -17.62
N LEU A 723 -39.07 -9.58 -16.85
CA LEU A 723 -37.72 -10.13 -16.82
C LEU A 723 -37.33 -10.70 -18.19
N THR A 724 -38.26 -11.36 -18.91
CA THR A 724 -38.02 -11.87 -20.27
C THR A 724 -37.56 -10.77 -21.24
N VAL A 725 -38.17 -9.59 -21.21
CA VAL A 725 -37.76 -8.43 -22.03
C VAL A 725 -36.37 -7.92 -21.63
N GLN A 726 -36.09 -7.89 -20.32
CA GLN A 726 -34.79 -7.47 -19.80
C GLN A 726 -33.66 -8.44 -20.19
N ILE A 727 -33.89 -9.76 -20.06
CA ILE A 727 -32.93 -10.79 -20.47
C ILE A 727 -32.67 -10.73 -21.98
N ARG A 728 -33.69 -10.55 -22.82
CA ARG A 728 -33.53 -10.39 -24.27
C ARG A 728 -32.62 -9.21 -24.62
N ALA A 729 -32.78 -8.07 -23.96
CA ALA A 729 -31.90 -6.92 -24.16
C ALA A 729 -30.43 -7.26 -23.86
N THR A 730 -30.15 -7.84 -22.69
CA THR A 730 -28.78 -8.21 -22.28
C THR A 730 -28.20 -9.32 -23.16
N LEU A 731 -28.99 -10.31 -23.57
CA LEU A 731 -28.57 -11.35 -24.50
C LEU A 731 -28.22 -10.76 -25.88
N GLY A 732 -29.04 -9.84 -26.40
CA GLY A 732 -28.76 -9.12 -27.64
C GLY A 732 -27.46 -8.30 -27.55
N GLN A 733 -27.24 -7.61 -26.44
CA GLN A 733 -26.00 -6.87 -26.16
C GLN A 733 -24.77 -7.81 -26.13
N ALA A 734 -24.86 -8.95 -25.43
CA ALA A 734 -23.78 -9.93 -25.36
C ALA A 734 -23.46 -10.56 -26.72
N ARG A 735 -24.50 -10.87 -27.52
CA ARG A 735 -24.34 -11.37 -28.89
C ARG A 735 -23.68 -10.33 -29.80
N ALA A 736 -24.10 -9.06 -29.69
CA ALA A 736 -23.46 -7.94 -30.39
C ALA A 736 -21.97 -7.82 -30.04
N ALA A 737 -21.61 -7.94 -28.75
CA ALA A 737 -20.22 -7.89 -28.31
C ALA A 737 -19.34 -9.01 -28.90
N THR A 738 -19.93 -10.17 -29.23
CA THR A 738 -19.24 -11.28 -29.91
C THR A 738 -19.25 -11.21 -31.44
N CYS A 739 -19.81 -10.12 -31.98
CA CYS A 739 -20.08 -9.91 -33.40
C CYS A 739 -21.04 -10.94 -34.03
N ASP A 740 -21.93 -11.54 -33.25
CA ASP A 740 -23.04 -12.38 -33.72
C ASP A 740 -24.27 -11.50 -34.01
N TYR A 741 -24.13 -10.66 -35.04
CA TYR A 741 -25.07 -9.58 -35.34
C TYR A 741 -26.45 -10.05 -35.82
N ASP A 742 -26.49 -11.18 -36.54
CA ASP A 742 -27.75 -11.75 -37.05
C ASP A 742 -28.66 -12.22 -35.91
N THR A 743 -28.07 -12.73 -34.82
CA THR A 743 -28.81 -13.09 -33.61
C THR A 743 -29.08 -11.88 -32.71
N ALA A 744 -28.15 -10.92 -32.68
CA ALA A 744 -28.24 -9.76 -31.79
C ALA A 744 -29.36 -8.78 -32.17
N LEU A 745 -29.49 -8.43 -33.46
CA LEU A 745 -30.41 -7.39 -33.91
C LEU A 745 -31.89 -7.70 -33.59
N PRO A 746 -32.43 -8.90 -33.88
CA PRO A 746 -33.82 -9.22 -33.52
C PRO A 746 -34.09 -9.13 -32.02
N LEU A 747 -33.14 -9.58 -31.19
CA LEU A 747 -33.27 -9.52 -29.73
C LEU A 747 -33.29 -8.07 -29.21
N LEU A 748 -32.44 -7.21 -29.79
CA LEU A 748 -32.40 -5.79 -29.44
C LEU A 748 -33.65 -5.07 -29.93
N ASP A 749 -34.10 -5.31 -31.15
CA ASP A 749 -35.28 -4.70 -31.76
C ASP A 749 -36.55 -5.03 -30.98
N ASP A 750 -36.76 -6.30 -30.65
CA ASP A 750 -37.90 -6.75 -29.83
C ASP A 750 -37.89 -6.06 -28.46
N ALA A 751 -36.73 -6.05 -27.78
CA ALA A 751 -36.62 -5.45 -26.45
C ALA A 751 -36.83 -3.93 -26.49
N ILE A 752 -36.31 -3.24 -27.50
CA ILE A 752 -36.50 -1.80 -27.71
C ILE A 752 -37.98 -1.50 -28.00
N ALA A 753 -38.63 -2.28 -28.87
CA ALA A 753 -40.03 -2.09 -29.22
C ALA A 753 -40.95 -2.20 -27.99
N VAL A 754 -40.78 -3.25 -27.18
CA VAL A 754 -41.56 -3.44 -25.95
C VAL A 754 -41.29 -2.30 -24.96
N LYS A 755 -40.02 -1.93 -24.72
CA LYS A 755 -39.67 -0.83 -23.80
C LYS A 755 -40.22 0.53 -24.26
N ARG A 756 -40.28 0.79 -25.57
CA ARG A 756 -40.91 2.00 -26.13
C ARG A 756 -42.41 2.02 -25.86
N SER A 757 -43.10 0.90 -26.05
CA SER A 757 -44.56 0.81 -25.87
C SER A 757 -45.02 1.04 -24.42
N HIS A 758 -44.15 0.77 -23.44
CA HIS A 758 -44.44 0.95 -22.01
C HIS A 758 -43.81 2.21 -21.40
N ARG A 759 -43.29 3.13 -22.22
CA ARG A 759 -42.68 4.36 -21.74
C ARG A 759 -43.73 5.25 -21.05
N SER A 760 -43.57 5.45 -19.75
CA SER A 760 -44.41 6.31 -18.93
C SER A 760 -43.56 7.42 -18.31
N GLY A 761 -43.76 8.68 -18.73
CA GLY A 761 -43.19 9.88 -18.09
C GLY A 761 -41.76 10.29 -18.48
N GLY A 762 -41.21 11.25 -17.72
CA GLY A 762 -39.99 12.03 -18.01
C GLY A 762 -38.67 11.55 -17.39
N ARG A 763 -38.56 10.29 -16.92
CA ARG A 763 -37.29 9.74 -16.40
C ARG A 763 -36.36 9.27 -17.53
N PRO A 764 -35.02 9.45 -17.43
CA PRO A 764 -34.04 8.87 -18.35
C PRO A 764 -34.19 7.36 -18.49
N SER A 765 -34.37 6.86 -19.71
CA SER A 765 -34.53 5.42 -19.98
C SER A 765 -33.18 4.76 -20.26
N VAL A 766 -32.29 4.75 -19.27
CA VAL A 766 -30.87 4.34 -19.37
C VAL A 766 -30.69 2.97 -20.05
N GLY A 767 -31.46 1.96 -19.65
CA GLY A 767 -31.36 0.62 -20.26
C GLY A 767 -31.81 0.55 -21.73
N THR A 768 -32.73 1.41 -22.14
CA THR A 768 -33.14 1.54 -23.56
C THR A 768 -32.09 2.31 -24.35
N ALA A 769 -31.55 3.40 -23.79
CA ALA A 769 -30.46 4.16 -24.40
C ALA A 769 -29.24 3.26 -24.68
N TYR A 770 -28.86 2.41 -23.73
CA TYR A 770 -27.76 1.46 -23.94
C TYR A 770 -28.06 0.40 -25.01
N SER A 771 -29.30 -0.09 -25.07
CA SER A 771 -29.71 -1.06 -26.11
C SER A 771 -29.70 -0.41 -27.51
N LEU A 772 -30.15 0.85 -27.62
CA LEU A 772 -30.07 1.66 -28.84
C LEU A 772 -28.61 1.91 -29.25
N ALA A 773 -27.74 2.23 -28.29
CA ALA A 773 -26.31 2.42 -28.54
C ALA A 773 -25.68 1.14 -29.11
N CYS A 774 -25.94 -0.03 -28.49
CA CYS A 774 -25.45 -1.31 -28.98
C CYS A 774 -25.96 -1.62 -30.39
N ARG A 775 -27.25 -1.35 -30.67
CA ARG A 775 -27.83 -1.47 -32.01
C ARG A 775 -27.11 -0.53 -33.00
N GLY A 776 -26.92 0.74 -32.63
CA GLY A 776 -26.18 1.72 -33.44
C GLY A 776 -24.76 1.27 -33.76
N PHE A 777 -24.06 0.67 -32.79
CA PHE A 777 -22.71 0.14 -32.98
C PHE A 777 -22.68 -1.01 -33.98
N VAL A 778 -23.62 -1.95 -33.90
CA VAL A 778 -23.77 -3.05 -34.87
C VAL A 778 -24.01 -2.53 -36.28
N LEU A 779 -24.95 -1.57 -36.43
CA LEU A 779 -25.27 -0.96 -37.73
C LEU A 779 -24.06 -0.21 -38.31
N ALA A 780 -23.32 0.52 -37.47
CA ALA A 780 -22.10 1.21 -37.88
C ALA A 780 -21.00 0.25 -38.34
N ASP A 781 -20.78 -0.86 -37.63
CA ASP A 781 -19.79 -1.88 -38.02
C ASP A 781 -20.13 -2.47 -39.39
N ARG A 782 -21.44 -2.66 -39.68
CA ARG A 782 -22.01 -3.05 -40.97
C ARG A 782 -22.03 -1.95 -42.04
N GLY A 783 -21.54 -0.75 -41.73
CA GLY A 783 -21.46 0.38 -42.67
C GLY A 783 -22.77 1.16 -42.85
N GLN A 784 -23.82 0.86 -42.09
CA GLN A 784 -25.11 1.56 -42.09
C GLN A 784 -25.05 2.80 -41.19
N PHE A 785 -24.13 3.72 -41.51
CA PHE A 785 -23.80 4.84 -40.64
C PHE A 785 -24.94 5.83 -40.37
N GLY A 786 -25.85 6.02 -41.34
CA GLY A 786 -27.01 6.92 -41.18
C GLY A 786 -27.98 6.40 -40.11
N GLU A 787 -28.36 5.13 -40.20
CA GLU A 787 -29.23 4.48 -39.22
C GLU A 787 -28.55 4.36 -37.85
N ALA A 788 -27.24 4.11 -37.83
CA ALA A 788 -26.45 4.12 -36.61
C ALA A 788 -26.49 5.49 -35.91
N GLN A 789 -26.33 6.59 -36.65
CA GLN A 789 -26.40 7.94 -36.11
C GLN A 789 -27.78 8.21 -35.50
N THR A 790 -28.88 7.82 -36.17
CA THR A 790 -30.23 7.94 -35.61
C THR A 790 -30.38 7.22 -34.27
N CYS A 791 -29.80 6.01 -34.14
CA CYS A 791 -29.82 5.28 -32.87
C CYS A 791 -29.07 6.02 -31.76
N TYR A 792 -27.88 6.59 -32.06
CA TYR A 792 -27.10 7.33 -31.08
C TYR A 792 -27.73 8.66 -30.69
N ASP A 793 -28.35 9.37 -31.64
CA ASP A 793 -29.05 10.63 -31.36
C ASP A 793 -30.24 10.38 -30.43
N GLU A 794 -31.02 9.33 -30.68
CA GLU A 794 -32.11 8.91 -29.80
C GLU A 794 -31.60 8.46 -28.43
N ALA A 795 -30.51 7.68 -28.38
CA ALA A 795 -29.90 7.23 -27.13
C ALA A 795 -29.39 8.42 -26.29
N LEU A 796 -28.66 9.36 -26.89
CA LEU A 796 -28.18 10.57 -26.22
C LEU A 796 -29.32 11.46 -25.76
N ALA A 797 -30.40 11.60 -26.53
CA ALA A 797 -31.57 12.36 -26.09
C ALA A 797 -32.19 11.81 -24.78
N MET A 798 -31.96 10.53 -24.46
CA MET A 798 -32.43 9.92 -23.21
C MET A 798 -31.50 10.13 -22.01
N VAL A 799 -30.19 10.36 -22.20
CA VAL A 799 -29.19 10.34 -21.12
C VAL A 799 -28.22 11.53 -21.13
N ARG A 800 -28.33 12.48 -22.06
CA ARG A 800 -27.43 13.63 -22.17
C ARG A 800 -27.45 14.46 -20.90
N GLY A 801 -26.27 14.73 -20.34
CA GLY A 801 -26.11 15.48 -19.10
C GLY A 801 -26.44 14.70 -17.84
N ALA A 802 -26.77 13.41 -17.95
CA ALA A 802 -26.97 12.55 -16.77
C ALA A 802 -25.64 12.21 -16.08
N GLN A 803 -24.50 12.39 -16.77
CA GLN A 803 -23.16 12.05 -16.30
C GLN A 803 -23.02 10.58 -15.88
N HIS A 804 -23.80 9.71 -16.52
CA HIS A 804 -23.93 8.29 -16.23
C HIS A 804 -23.03 7.44 -17.15
N GLU A 805 -22.60 6.24 -16.71
CA GLU A 805 -21.72 5.35 -17.49
C GLU A 805 -22.22 5.06 -18.92
N VAL A 806 -23.53 4.93 -19.11
CA VAL A 806 -24.16 4.74 -20.44
C VAL A 806 -23.91 5.94 -21.36
N GLU A 807 -23.95 7.17 -20.85
CA GLU A 807 -23.61 8.36 -21.64
C GLU A 807 -22.15 8.30 -22.10
N GLY A 808 -21.23 7.95 -21.19
CA GLY A 808 -19.82 7.72 -21.53
C GLY A 808 -19.62 6.60 -22.55
N SER A 809 -20.37 5.50 -22.42
CA SER A 809 -20.37 4.38 -23.38
C SER A 809 -20.82 4.82 -24.78
N ILE A 810 -21.85 5.66 -24.87
CA ILE A 810 -22.31 6.19 -26.16
C ILE A 810 -21.23 7.07 -26.79
N TYR A 811 -20.57 7.94 -26.02
CA TYR A 811 -19.49 8.79 -26.54
C TYR A 811 -18.27 7.99 -26.99
N THR A 812 -17.85 6.96 -26.25
CA THR A 812 -16.77 6.06 -26.69
C THR A 812 -17.12 5.31 -27.97
N GLN A 813 -18.35 4.80 -28.09
CA GLN A 813 -18.84 4.15 -29.30
C GLN A 813 -18.89 5.13 -30.49
N LEU A 814 -19.42 6.34 -30.32
CA LEU A 814 -19.42 7.39 -31.35
C LEU A 814 -17.99 7.76 -31.80
N SER A 815 -17.03 7.79 -30.87
CA SER A 815 -15.62 8.02 -31.19
C SER A 815 -15.06 6.91 -32.08
N ALA A 816 -15.31 5.64 -31.73
CA ALA A 816 -14.93 4.49 -32.54
C ALA A 816 -15.57 4.51 -33.94
N VAL A 817 -16.88 4.79 -34.02
CA VAL A 817 -17.60 4.92 -35.30
C VAL A 817 -17.03 6.05 -36.15
N SER A 818 -16.67 7.18 -35.54
CA SER A 818 -16.06 8.32 -36.24
C SER A 818 -14.68 7.95 -36.82
N LEU A 819 -13.90 7.13 -36.11
CA LEU A 819 -12.64 6.58 -36.64
C LEU A 819 -12.87 5.68 -37.86
N TRP A 820 -13.89 4.82 -37.84
CA TRP A 820 -14.23 3.95 -38.98
C TRP A 820 -14.62 4.74 -40.23
N GLN A 821 -15.20 5.93 -40.04
CA GLN A 821 -15.54 6.86 -41.13
C GLN A 821 -14.36 7.76 -41.55
N GLY A 822 -13.21 7.67 -40.89
CA GLY A 822 -12.06 8.55 -41.14
C GLY A 822 -12.20 9.97 -40.58
N ARG A 823 -13.17 10.23 -39.69
CA ARG A 823 -13.41 11.55 -39.07
C ARG A 823 -12.63 11.70 -37.75
N ALA A 824 -11.31 11.85 -37.84
CA ALA A 824 -10.43 11.90 -36.66
C ALA A 824 -10.77 13.03 -35.67
N SER A 825 -11.11 14.23 -36.17
CA SER A 825 -11.48 15.37 -35.31
C SER A 825 -12.75 15.12 -34.51
N ASP A 826 -13.77 14.51 -35.13
CA ASP A 826 -15.01 14.12 -34.43
C ASP A 826 -14.72 13.03 -33.39
N ALA A 827 -13.88 12.06 -33.72
CA ALA A 827 -13.47 11.00 -32.81
C ALA A 827 -12.78 11.56 -31.55
N ALA A 828 -11.85 12.51 -31.72
CA ALA A 828 -11.17 13.16 -30.60
C ALA A 828 -12.14 13.95 -29.71
N ARG A 829 -13.11 14.66 -30.31
CA ARG A 829 -14.15 15.40 -29.58
C ARG A 829 -15.04 14.46 -28.75
N TYR A 830 -15.54 13.38 -29.34
CA TYR A 830 -16.36 12.42 -28.61
C TYR A 830 -15.57 11.67 -27.53
N ALA A 831 -14.30 11.36 -27.78
CA ALA A 831 -13.42 10.79 -26.75
C ALA A 831 -13.25 11.74 -25.55
N ALA A 832 -13.08 13.05 -25.77
CA ALA A 832 -12.98 14.03 -24.69
C ALA A 832 -14.25 14.12 -23.84
N GLU A 833 -15.43 14.09 -24.46
CA GLU A 833 -16.70 14.01 -23.70
C GLU A 833 -16.82 12.69 -22.93
N GLY A 834 -16.43 11.57 -23.54
CA GLY A 834 -16.39 10.26 -22.89
C GLY A 834 -15.47 10.26 -21.66
N GLU A 835 -14.28 10.84 -21.75
CA GLU A 835 -13.37 11.01 -20.61
C GLU A 835 -13.97 11.85 -19.49
N ARG A 836 -14.63 12.97 -19.84
CA ARG A 836 -15.27 13.86 -18.85
C ARG A 836 -16.37 13.15 -18.09
N VAL A 837 -17.24 12.41 -18.80
CA VAL A 837 -18.30 11.61 -18.16
C VAL A 837 -17.69 10.49 -17.32
N ALA A 838 -16.67 9.79 -17.83
CA ALA A 838 -16.02 8.70 -17.11
C ALA A 838 -15.35 9.15 -15.80
N LYS A 839 -14.73 10.34 -15.76
CA LYS A 839 -14.19 10.93 -14.53
C LYS A 839 -15.28 11.18 -13.49
N HIS A 840 -16.42 11.74 -13.92
CA HIS A 840 -17.53 12.01 -13.02
C HIS A 840 -18.17 10.71 -12.50
N ALA A 841 -18.36 9.74 -13.38
CA ALA A 841 -18.87 8.41 -13.04
C ALA A 841 -17.84 7.52 -12.33
N ARG A 842 -16.59 7.98 -12.15
CA ARG A 842 -15.46 7.23 -11.56
C ARG A 842 -15.22 5.86 -12.23
N SER A 843 -15.48 5.78 -13.53
CA SER A 843 -15.38 4.53 -14.29
C SER A 843 -14.02 4.39 -14.94
N ARG A 844 -13.12 3.59 -14.35
CA ARG A 844 -11.77 3.31 -14.89
C ARG A 844 -11.83 2.77 -16.32
N TYR A 845 -12.73 1.83 -16.58
CA TYR A 845 -12.87 1.21 -17.89
C TYR A 845 -13.24 2.26 -18.96
N LEU A 846 -14.26 3.08 -18.72
CA LEU A 846 -14.68 4.11 -19.67
C LEU A 846 -13.61 5.18 -19.84
N TYR A 847 -12.93 5.55 -18.76
CA TYR A 847 -11.86 6.55 -18.81
C TYR A 847 -10.70 6.07 -19.69
N ALA A 848 -10.24 4.84 -19.47
CA ALA A 848 -9.17 4.24 -20.25
C ALA A 848 -9.58 4.05 -21.72
N MET A 849 -10.78 3.53 -22.00
CA MET A 849 -11.27 3.34 -23.37
C MET A 849 -11.40 4.68 -24.12
N ALA A 850 -11.97 5.70 -23.48
CA ALA A 850 -12.10 7.04 -24.05
C ALA A 850 -10.72 7.66 -24.34
N ARG A 851 -9.78 7.55 -23.39
CA ARG A 851 -8.40 8.04 -23.57
C ARG A 851 -7.69 7.34 -24.73
N ALA A 852 -7.81 6.02 -24.84
CA ALA A 852 -7.19 5.27 -25.94
C ALA A 852 -7.78 5.65 -27.32
N LEU A 853 -9.10 5.80 -27.41
CA LEU A 853 -9.77 6.26 -28.62
C LEU A 853 -9.33 7.67 -29.04
N GLY A 854 -9.30 8.61 -28.08
CA GLY A 854 -8.85 9.97 -28.32
C GLY A 854 -7.37 10.03 -28.72
N ALA A 855 -6.53 9.21 -28.08
CA ALA A 855 -5.12 9.10 -28.41
C ALA A 855 -4.90 8.50 -29.81
N TYR A 856 -5.63 7.45 -30.18
CA TYR A 856 -5.55 6.90 -31.54
C TYR A 856 -6.09 7.86 -32.59
N ALA A 857 -7.12 8.66 -32.28
CA ALA A 857 -7.59 9.73 -33.16
C ALA A 857 -6.51 10.79 -33.43
N ARG A 858 -5.75 11.19 -32.39
CA ARG A 858 -4.59 12.09 -32.53
C ARG A 858 -3.46 11.44 -33.32
N TRP A 859 -3.12 10.19 -33.00
CA TRP A 859 -2.14 9.40 -33.75
C TRP A 859 -2.45 9.37 -35.26
N ARG A 860 -3.72 9.17 -35.63
CA ARG A 860 -4.15 9.17 -37.04
C ARG A 860 -4.06 10.54 -37.73
N ALA A 861 -4.03 11.62 -36.96
CA ALA A 861 -3.91 12.99 -37.46
C ALA A 861 -2.44 13.43 -37.58
N ASP A 862 -1.61 13.18 -36.57
CA ASP A 862 -0.25 13.73 -36.45
C ASP A 862 0.87 12.71 -36.21
N GLY A 863 0.55 11.47 -35.81
CA GLY A 863 1.52 10.42 -35.56
C GLY A 863 2.53 10.74 -34.44
N THR A 864 2.12 11.45 -33.39
CA THR A 864 2.98 11.86 -32.25
C THR A 864 3.33 10.70 -31.30
N GLU A 865 4.54 10.72 -30.70
CA GLU A 865 4.92 9.71 -29.68
C GLU A 865 4.06 9.82 -28.43
N GLU A 866 3.64 11.03 -28.08
CA GLU A 866 2.75 11.31 -26.95
C GLU A 866 1.39 10.62 -27.14
N ALA A 867 0.86 10.61 -28.38
CA ALA A 867 -0.36 9.88 -28.69
C ALA A 867 -0.17 8.37 -28.58
N LEU A 868 0.94 7.82 -29.08
CA LEU A 868 1.25 6.39 -28.93
C LEU A 868 1.36 5.99 -27.46
N GLN A 869 2.09 6.78 -26.66
CA GLN A 869 2.28 6.52 -25.23
C GLN A 869 0.95 6.55 -24.47
N ALA A 870 0.05 7.49 -24.80
CA ALA A 870 -1.29 7.53 -24.20
C ALA A 870 -2.14 6.30 -24.53
N ILE A 871 -1.99 5.69 -25.72
CA ILE A 871 -2.64 4.40 -26.04
C ILE A 871 -2.03 3.28 -25.20
N VAL A 872 -0.71 3.24 -25.04
CA VAL A 872 -0.01 2.23 -24.22
C VAL A 872 -0.49 2.28 -22.78
N GLU A 873 -0.48 3.47 -22.16
CA GLU A 873 -0.94 3.70 -20.79
C GLU A 873 -2.39 3.24 -20.59
N ALA A 874 -3.30 3.72 -21.45
CA ALA A 874 -4.70 3.37 -21.37
C ALA A 874 -4.94 1.86 -21.55
N THR A 875 -4.18 1.22 -22.44
CA THR A 875 -4.26 -0.24 -22.64
C THR A 875 -3.78 -1.00 -21.41
N ALA A 876 -2.69 -0.56 -20.77
CA ALA A 876 -2.17 -1.17 -19.54
C ALA A 876 -3.18 -1.07 -18.38
N TRP A 877 -3.90 0.06 -18.27
CA TRP A 877 -4.99 0.19 -17.29
C TRP A 877 -6.14 -0.79 -17.55
N LEU A 878 -6.48 -1.04 -18.82
CA LEU A 878 -7.51 -2.02 -19.17
C LEU A 878 -7.05 -3.46 -18.93
N GLU A 879 -5.77 -3.78 -19.17
CA GLU A 879 -5.23 -5.14 -18.97
C GLU A 879 -5.18 -5.54 -17.50
N THR A 880 -4.95 -4.58 -16.61
CA THR A 880 -4.91 -4.78 -15.16
C THR A 880 -6.29 -4.66 -14.50
N GLY A 881 -7.27 -4.09 -15.19
CA GLY A 881 -8.66 -3.98 -14.70
C GLY A 881 -9.50 -5.24 -14.94
N GLU A 882 -10.59 -5.37 -14.17
CA GLU A 882 -11.51 -6.50 -14.30
C GLU A 882 -12.33 -6.49 -15.60
N ARG A 883 -12.70 -5.29 -16.08
CA ARG A 883 -13.50 -5.10 -17.30
C ARG A 883 -12.58 -5.01 -18.52
N GLN A 884 -12.64 -6.01 -19.38
CA GLN A 884 -11.80 -6.10 -20.60
C GLN A 884 -12.63 -6.18 -21.89
N GLN A 885 -13.84 -5.62 -21.88
CA GLN A 885 -14.67 -5.52 -23.07
C GLN A 885 -13.92 -4.73 -24.17
N PHE A 886 -13.98 -5.22 -25.40
CA PHE A 886 -13.42 -4.58 -26.60
C PHE A 886 -11.92 -4.22 -26.56
N ILE A 887 -11.15 -4.77 -25.61
CA ILE A 887 -9.71 -4.50 -25.50
C ILE A 887 -8.93 -4.93 -26.75
N SER A 888 -9.49 -5.83 -27.58
CA SER A 888 -8.90 -6.19 -28.88
C SER A 888 -8.66 -4.97 -29.78
N LEU A 889 -9.52 -3.94 -29.73
CA LEU A 889 -9.36 -2.70 -30.50
C LEU A 889 -8.07 -1.96 -30.12
N ASN A 890 -7.83 -1.79 -28.81
CA ASN A 890 -6.61 -1.15 -28.30
C ASN A 890 -5.35 -1.85 -28.78
N HIS A 891 -5.34 -3.18 -28.71
CA HIS A 891 -4.23 -3.98 -29.23
C HIS A 891 -4.08 -3.90 -30.75
N GLY A 892 -5.19 -3.77 -31.49
CA GLY A 892 -5.18 -3.49 -32.92
C GLY A 892 -4.52 -2.15 -33.24
N TRP A 893 -4.91 -1.08 -32.53
CA TRP A 893 -4.34 0.27 -32.67
C TRP A 893 -2.85 0.29 -32.36
N LEU A 894 -2.43 -0.32 -31.24
CA LEU A 894 -1.02 -0.43 -30.88
C LEU A 894 -0.24 -1.22 -31.91
N ALA A 895 -0.75 -2.35 -32.39
CA ALA A 895 -0.08 -3.13 -33.43
C ALA A 895 0.16 -2.29 -34.69
N GLU A 896 -0.83 -1.49 -35.13
CA GLU A 896 -0.70 -0.62 -36.30
C GLU A 896 0.29 0.53 -36.07
N ALA A 897 0.16 1.26 -34.96
CA ALA A 897 1.02 2.41 -34.63
C ALA A 897 2.48 1.99 -34.40
N LEU A 898 2.72 0.88 -33.71
CA LEU A 898 4.08 0.38 -33.45
C LEU A 898 4.77 -0.12 -34.72
N VAL A 899 4.04 -0.70 -35.69
CA VAL A 899 4.61 -1.03 -37.00
C VAL A 899 5.03 0.23 -37.74
N GLN A 900 4.21 1.29 -37.71
CA GLN A 900 4.54 2.58 -38.34
C GLN A 900 5.78 3.23 -37.72
N ARG A 901 6.08 2.97 -36.44
CA ARG A 901 7.32 3.39 -35.76
C ARG A 901 8.50 2.43 -35.90
N GLY A 902 8.34 1.31 -36.59
CA GLY A 902 9.39 0.28 -36.69
C GLY A 902 9.61 -0.53 -35.41
N ARG A 903 8.75 -0.40 -34.38
CA ARG A 903 8.79 -1.17 -33.12
C ARG A 903 8.14 -2.54 -33.29
N ILE A 904 8.70 -3.36 -34.18
CA ILE A 904 8.04 -4.59 -34.67
C ILE A 904 7.82 -5.65 -33.58
N ALA A 905 8.76 -5.81 -32.65
CA ALA A 905 8.64 -6.82 -31.59
C ALA A 905 7.40 -6.55 -30.71
N GLU A 906 7.22 -5.30 -30.30
CA GLU A 906 6.08 -4.84 -29.51
C GLU A 906 4.78 -4.91 -30.32
N ALA A 907 4.83 -4.55 -31.61
CA ALA A 907 3.67 -4.69 -32.49
C ALA A 907 3.18 -6.15 -32.60
N ARG A 908 4.09 -7.12 -32.69
CA ARG A 908 3.74 -8.55 -32.72
C ARG A 908 3.11 -9.00 -31.40
N HIS A 909 3.62 -8.50 -30.28
CA HIS A 909 3.03 -8.77 -28.96
C HIS A 909 1.55 -8.34 -28.94
N HIS A 910 1.25 -7.10 -29.30
CA HIS A 910 -0.13 -6.61 -29.31
C HIS A 910 -1.00 -7.30 -30.37
N ALA A 911 -0.48 -7.60 -31.56
CA ALA A 911 -1.23 -8.35 -32.55
C ALA A 911 -1.62 -9.76 -32.05
N ALA A 912 -0.73 -10.44 -31.34
CA ALA A 912 -1.03 -11.72 -30.70
C ALA A 912 -2.12 -11.58 -29.63
N ARG A 913 -2.05 -10.54 -28.77
CA ARG A 913 -3.07 -10.25 -27.75
C ARG A 913 -4.45 -10.00 -28.37
N ALA A 914 -4.53 -9.18 -29.42
CA ALA A 914 -5.78 -8.95 -30.17
C ALA A 914 -6.37 -10.26 -30.72
N LEU A 915 -5.55 -11.14 -31.31
CA LEU A 915 -6.01 -12.42 -31.83
C LEU A 915 -6.44 -13.41 -30.73
N LEU A 916 -5.78 -13.39 -29.57
CA LEU A 916 -6.19 -14.17 -28.40
C LEU A 916 -7.55 -13.72 -27.86
N ARG A 917 -7.79 -12.41 -27.78
CA ARG A 917 -9.10 -11.85 -27.40
C ARG A 917 -10.19 -12.22 -28.42
N ALA A 918 -9.87 -12.21 -29.72
CA ALA A 918 -10.80 -12.62 -30.78
C ALA A 918 -11.26 -14.08 -30.65
N ARG A 919 -10.40 -14.98 -30.18
CA ARG A 919 -10.78 -16.38 -29.88
C ARG A 919 -11.77 -16.49 -28.72
N LYS A 920 -11.79 -15.51 -27.81
CA LYS A 920 -12.74 -15.41 -26.70
C LYS A 920 -14.03 -14.66 -27.06
N GLY A 921 -14.18 -14.20 -28.31
CA GLY A 921 -15.37 -13.51 -28.81
C GLY A 921 -15.16 -12.02 -29.12
N ASP A 922 -14.11 -11.39 -28.59
CA ASP A 922 -13.81 -9.97 -28.84
C ASP A 922 -13.05 -9.78 -30.17
N ARG A 923 -13.81 -9.75 -31.28
CA ARG A 923 -13.27 -9.86 -32.65
C ARG A 923 -12.94 -8.53 -33.34
N LEU A 924 -13.26 -7.39 -32.71
CA LEU A 924 -13.22 -6.09 -33.37
C LEU A 924 -11.81 -5.72 -33.86
N GLY A 925 -10.77 -5.88 -33.02
CA GLY A 925 -9.40 -5.54 -33.39
C GLY A 925 -8.64 -6.56 -34.24
N ALA A 926 -9.23 -7.72 -34.55
CA ALA A 926 -8.51 -8.82 -35.20
C ALA A 926 -8.11 -8.52 -36.65
N ALA A 927 -8.98 -7.85 -37.42
CA ALA A 927 -8.69 -7.49 -38.81
C ALA A 927 -7.55 -6.47 -38.89
N MET A 928 -7.62 -5.43 -38.05
CA MET A 928 -6.57 -4.42 -37.89
C MET A 928 -5.22 -5.02 -37.47
N ALA A 929 -5.20 -5.88 -36.44
CA ALA A 929 -3.99 -6.57 -36.02
C ALA A 929 -3.37 -7.41 -37.14
N CYS A 930 -4.18 -8.12 -37.92
CA CYS A 930 -3.71 -8.86 -39.09
C CYS A 930 -3.16 -7.93 -40.18
N ARG A 931 -3.81 -6.79 -40.45
CA ARG A 931 -3.31 -5.79 -41.42
C ARG A 931 -1.97 -5.22 -40.96
N ALA A 932 -1.80 -4.91 -39.67
CA ALA A 932 -0.52 -4.48 -39.12
C ALA A 932 0.59 -5.53 -39.32
N MET A 933 0.29 -6.81 -39.11
CA MET A 933 1.25 -7.89 -39.37
C MET A 933 1.54 -8.08 -40.87
N ALA A 934 0.58 -7.78 -41.75
CA ALA A 934 0.83 -7.73 -43.19
C ALA A 934 1.84 -6.62 -43.54
N SER A 935 1.69 -5.42 -42.95
CA SER A 935 2.67 -4.32 -43.07
C SER A 935 4.06 -4.72 -42.58
N ALA A 936 4.15 -5.32 -41.38
CA ALA A 936 5.42 -5.77 -40.82
C ALA A 936 6.09 -6.85 -41.70
N ALA A 937 5.31 -7.76 -42.28
CA ALA A 937 5.82 -8.78 -43.21
C ALA A 937 6.28 -8.17 -44.54
N ALA A 938 5.58 -7.15 -45.06
CA ALA A 938 5.99 -6.43 -46.26
C ALA A 938 7.33 -5.69 -46.09
N LEU A 939 7.62 -5.24 -44.86
CA LEU A 939 8.91 -4.65 -44.46
C LEU A 939 10.02 -5.69 -44.22
N GLY A 940 9.78 -6.98 -44.50
CA GLY A 940 10.77 -8.04 -44.29
C GLY A 940 10.84 -8.58 -42.86
N HIS A 941 9.97 -8.13 -41.96
CA HIS A 941 9.93 -8.55 -40.56
C HIS A 941 8.82 -9.56 -40.27
N GLY A 942 8.57 -10.54 -41.15
CA GLY A 942 7.53 -11.56 -40.94
C GLY A 942 7.97 -12.95 -41.38
N HIS A 943 7.72 -13.96 -40.56
CA HIS A 943 7.96 -15.37 -40.93
C HIS A 943 6.97 -15.91 -41.98
N LYS A 944 5.85 -15.20 -42.18
CA LYS A 944 4.82 -15.54 -43.16
C LYS A 944 4.67 -14.39 -44.16
N PRO A 945 4.33 -14.67 -45.42
CA PRO A 945 4.08 -13.64 -46.42
C PRO A 945 2.94 -12.69 -46.02
N ALA A 946 3.01 -11.41 -46.39
CA ALA A 946 1.96 -10.43 -46.14
C ALA A 946 0.56 -10.91 -46.59
N ALA A 947 0.50 -11.61 -47.73
CA ALA A 947 -0.74 -12.22 -48.25
C ALA A 947 -1.41 -13.21 -47.27
N HIS A 948 -0.65 -13.90 -46.42
CA HIS A 948 -1.22 -14.76 -45.37
C HIS A 948 -2.02 -13.94 -44.37
N TYR A 949 -1.44 -12.87 -43.86
CA TYR A 949 -2.08 -11.99 -42.88
C TYR A 949 -3.27 -11.25 -43.47
N LEU A 950 -3.21 -10.81 -44.73
CA LEU A 950 -4.36 -10.21 -45.41
C LEU A 950 -5.53 -11.17 -45.58
N ARG A 951 -5.27 -12.46 -45.87
CA ARG A 951 -6.34 -13.48 -45.89
C ARG A 951 -7.00 -13.62 -44.52
N MET A 952 -6.21 -13.59 -43.45
CA MET A 952 -6.75 -13.61 -42.08
C MET A 952 -7.57 -12.35 -41.78
N ALA A 953 -7.08 -11.17 -42.18
CA ALA A 953 -7.79 -9.90 -42.01
C ALA A 953 -9.13 -9.92 -42.74
N ARG A 954 -9.16 -10.35 -44.01
CA ARG A 954 -10.39 -10.49 -44.81
C ARG A 954 -11.36 -11.48 -44.19
N ARG A 955 -10.88 -12.64 -43.73
CA ARG A 955 -11.73 -13.62 -43.03
C ARG A 955 -12.37 -13.03 -41.78
N SER A 956 -11.60 -12.26 -41.01
CA SER A 956 -12.10 -11.60 -39.80
C SER A 956 -13.14 -10.51 -40.11
N ALA A 957 -12.91 -9.68 -41.13
CA ALA A 957 -13.84 -8.63 -41.55
C ALA A 957 -15.12 -9.21 -42.17
N ALA A 958 -15.01 -10.24 -43.01
CA ALA A 958 -16.14 -10.93 -43.62
C ALA A 958 -17.03 -11.63 -42.58
N ALA A 959 -16.43 -12.25 -41.56
CA ALA A 959 -17.19 -12.88 -40.46
C ALA A 959 -18.05 -11.89 -39.66
N ARG A 960 -17.70 -10.60 -39.66
CA ARG A 960 -18.48 -9.52 -39.02
C ARG A 960 -19.36 -8.76 -40.00
N GLN A 961 -19.26 -9.04 -41.30
CA GLN A 961 -19.85 -8.23 -42.38
C GLN A 961 -19.44 -6.74 -42.25
N ALA A 962 -18.16 -6.48 -42.02
CA ALA A 962 -17.62 -5.15 -41.73
C ALA A 962 -16.99 -4.48 -42.98
N PRO A 963 -17.74 -3.69 -43.78
CA PRO A 963 -17.24 -3.12 -45.03
C PRO A 963 -16.11 -2.09 -44.84
N HIS A 964 -16.10 -1.35 -43.74
CA HIS A 964 -15.05 -0.36 -43.46
C HIS A 964 -13.67 -1.02 -43.28
N GLU A 965 -13.61 -2.22 -42.69
CA GLU A 965 -12.36 -2.99 -42.57
C GLU A 965 -11.93 -3.62 -43.90
N ILE A 966 -12.90 -4.07 -44.71
CA ILE A 966 -12.61 -4.52 -46.09
C ILE A 966 -11.99 -3.37 -46.89
N ALA A 967 -12.59 -2.17 -46.83
CA ALA A 967 -12.07 -0.98 -47.49
C ALA A 967 -10.65 -0.62 -47.00
N ALA A 968 -10.37 -0.73 -45.70
CA ALA A 968 -9.04 -0.50 -45.16
C ALA A 968 -8.00 -1.54 -45.66
N ILE A 969 -8.40 -2.81 -45.78
CA ILE A 969 -7.56 -3.89 -46.32
C ILE A 969 -7.29 -3.67 -47.81
N GLU A 970 -8.29 -3.26 -48.58
CA GLU A 970 -8.18 -2.99 -50.02
C GLU A 970 -7.30 -1.77 -50.29
N ARG A 971 -7.49 -0.69 -49.53
CA ARG A 971 -6.62 0.49 -49.57
C ARG A 971 -5.16 0.12 -49.32
N TRP A 972 -4.90 -0.63 -48.24
CA TRP A 972 -3.54 -1.13 -47.95
C TRP A 972 -2.98 -1.94 -49.12
N THR A 973 -3.80 -2.81 -49.72
CA THR A 973 -3.39 -3.69 -50.83
C THR A 973 -3.01 -2.86 -52.05
N ALA A 974 -3.80 -1.83 -52.37
CA ALA A 974 -3.53 -0.91 -53.48
C ALA A 974 -2.24 -0.10 -53.25
N GLU A 975 -2.06 0.48 -52.06
CA GLU A 975 -0.87 1.27 -51.70
C GLU A 975 0.42 0.44 -51.84
N HIS A 976 0.42 -0.82 -51.40
CA HIS A 976 1.59 -1.70 -51.50
C HIS A 976 1.80 -2.31 -52.89
N ALA A 977 0.74 -2.48 -53.69
CA ALA A 977 0.88 -2.87 -55.09
C ALA A 977 1.53 -1.76 -55.92
N ILE A 978 1.19 -0.49 -55.65
CA ILE A 978 1.83 0.68 -56.28
C ILE A 978 3.29 0.79 -55.87
N ALA A 979 3.62 0.58 -54.59
CA ALA A 979 5.00 0.60 -54.11
C ALA A 979 5.88 -0.53 -54.69
N ALA A 980 5.29 -1.64 -55.09
CA ALA A 980 5.98 -2.79 -55.70
C ALA A 980 6.10 -2.69 -57.24
N ALA A 981 5.45 -1.71 -57.89
CA ALA A 981 5.55 -1.53 -59.33
C ALA A 981 6.93 -0.93 -59.70
N PRO A 982 7.69 -1.52 -60.63
CA PRO A 982 8.98 -0.97 -61.05
C PRO A 982 8.78 0.43 -61.64
N SER A 983 9.51 1.42 -61.12
CA SER A 983 9.47 2.79 -61.65
C SER A 983 9.79 2.77 -63.14
N ALA A 984 8.79 3.00 -63.99
CA ALA A 984 9.02 3.22 -65.41
C ALA A 984 9.83 4.52 -65.56
N ARG A 985 11.15 4.39 -65.71
CA ARG A 985 11.98 5.48 -66.24
C ARG A 985 11.46 5.80 -67.64
N PRO A 986 11.17 7.07 -67.99
CA PRO A 986 10.86 7.41 -69.36
C PRO A 986 12.15 7.24 -70.17
N THR A 987 12.16 6.25 -71.06
CA THR A 987 13.12 6.16 -72.17
C THR A 987 12.83 7.30 -73.14
N ALA A 988 13.63 8.37 -73.07
CA ALA A 988 13.79 9.33 -74.15
C ALA A 988 15.01 8.92 -74.98
N THR A 989 14.78 8.41 -76.19
CA THR A 989 15.74 8.39 -77.29
C THR A 989 14.99 8.75 -78.57
N LEU A 990 14.96 10.04 -78.88
CA LEU A 990 15.54 10.68 -80.07
C LEU A 990 15.15 12.16 -80.08
#